data_AF-I5AVQ0-F1
#
_entry.id   AF-I5AVQ0-F1
#
_cell.length_a   1.000
_cell.length_b   1.000
_cell.length_c   1.000
_cell.angle_alpha   90.00
_cell.angle_beta   90.00
_cell.angle_gamma   90.00
#
_symmetry.space_group_name_H-M   'P 1'
#
loop_
_entity.id
_entity.type
_entity.pdbx_description
1 polymer ?
#
loop_
_entity_poly.entity_id
_entity_poly.type
_entity_poly.pdbx_seq_one_letter_code
_entity_poly.pdbx_strand_id
1 'polypeptide(L)'
;MRRKKVLAVLLAAAVCCTAAPVWAEGTVRCSVADADQVAGAPATGKGDISPLIGYEMEAEVVMTGDATIGSEINAWYGRKIKIDIAGYNLEIKSDVLIGDNASVEITDSKGGGMVTGTENVSLNGQVKSGKFICSAASDCKGPGQAKPTPTTPAEPTGGAVPTATPGPTAAPVISDKVTGVESLDDLLSAIENAQWGETIRLDADIDATEVEVDIPADKKIVLDTNGHVLTTTNTREDSYSKVTRNIVVLGELTIRDDAAQAGGIVSHTPYAAPLTVNDENIIDVDGGKLILEKGALILNDSEPQGSDPELLKGNYGIGLAGDAEIVMNGGKISVGNKAIHPDAFRNNKRSPGKALKVTINDGLIESTNGTAIELYSGGTGITFDLTVNGGTIRGFDYGILASVGSLVVNDGTVEATGHGAKKYNKDGSYTFHPGVAVALDNPTKHKCWLKLKGGNFISDPAGICVGKMYYDGTSKEQDTCTEITGGTYTTEVPDWHMPEGYTCVDNGDGTWTVVAEGTTPAPATPTPVPATPTPVPATPTPVPATPTPVPATPTPVPATPTPVPATPTPVPATPTAVPVTPTKAPATPTPAVSAIKGKIIGTGLSLKGKIGAQLLLSFTDAAVVENADPEVMITVDGKETVQKLSEYEHYASGKNEVYELQVFVPAKQINDTIELKLVDKDGKNLQLVSGKKTMESYVFSINDITESYLAKPSLYGEKTIDLVKAIRNYCGYTQLMTGYKTESAVITDKLTGITAKDLLPYAVAADKKSGIAKYVGLGLALQSDTSMQVYFSLTSEPDAYEFTVDGETVEPEDCGSGVYCIELKSISAGKLSTASEIVIRKGSDTFTIKASALSWAENVISHTKNQKQTTIDMAKMLYRYSQKADAYFV
;
A
#
# COMPACT_ATOMS: atom_id res chain seq x y z
N MET A 1 17.89 48.23 -22.48
CA MET A 1 16.93 49.35 -22.31
C MET A 1 16.40 49.32 -20.88
N ARG A 2 16.21 50.52 -20.30
CA ARG A 2 15.89 50.89 -18.90
C ARG A 2 14.68 50.13 -18.31
N ARG A 3 14.78 49.53 -17.10
CA ARG A 3 14.49 50.05 -15.72
C ARG A 3 13.01 50.34 -15.40
N LYS A 4 12.50 49.60 -14.39
CA LYS A 4 11.81 50.02 -13.14
C LYS A 4 10.71 51.11 -13.19
N LYS A 5 9.55 50.87 -12.52
CA LYS A 5 9.03 51.58 -11.31
C LYS A 5 7.50 51.35 -11.07
N VAL A 6 7.10 50.89 -9.87
CA VAL A 6 6.24 51.59 -8.83
C VAL A 6 4.74 51.27 -8.98
N LEU A 7 4.05 50.54 -8.09
CA LEU A 7 3.67 50.69 -6.65
C LEU A 7 2.54 51.71 -6.37
N ALA A 8 1.42 51.21 -5.79
CA ALA A 8 0.56 51.78 -4.73
C ALA A 8 -0.89 52.26 -5.00
N VAL A 9 -1.74 51.99 -3.98
CA VAL A 9 -3.02 52.61 -3.49
C VAL A 9 -4.33 51.95 -3.99
N LEU A 10 -5.02 51.08 -3.23
CA LEU A 10 -5.88 51.21 -2.02
C LEU A 10 -7.37 51.62 -2.27
N LEU A 11 -8.25 50.66 -1.94
CA LEU A 11 -9.52 50.70 -1.17
C LEU A 11 -10.85 51.34 -1.68
N ALA A 12 -11.91 50.55 -1.44
CA ALA A 12 -13.29 50.85 -1.00
C ALA A 12 -14.41 51.16 -2.03
N ALA A 13 -15.43 50.29 -2.09
CA ALA A 13 -16.74 50.48 -1.40
C ALA A 13 -17.86 49.60 -2.00
N ALA A 14 -18.59 48.91 -1.13
CA ALA A 14 -19.80 48.12 -1.38
C ALA A 14 -21.05 48.98 -1.67
N VAL A 15 -22.03 48.45 -2.41
CA VAL A 15 -23.48 48.70 -2.18
C VAL A 15 -24.34 47.50 -2.66
N CYS A 16 -25.29 47.15 -1.79
CA CYS A 16 -26.34 46.13 -1.78
C CYS A 16 -27.24 45.98 -3.01
N CYS A 17 -27.91 44.81 -3.11
CA CYS A 17 -29.37 44.77 -3.19
C CYS A 17 -29.96 43.43 -2.69
N THR A 18 -30.93 43.56 -1.80
CA THR A 18 -31.73 42.55 -1.08
C THR A 18 -32.92 42.04 -1.89
N ALA A 19 -33.34 40.79 -1.66
CA ALA A 19 -34.77 40.42 -1.65
C ALA A 19 -35.01 39.08 -0.90
N ALA A 20 -35.70 39.15 0.23
CA ALA A 20 -36.55 38.06 0.75
C ALA A 20 -38.00 38.36 0.33
N PRO A 21 -38.88 37.34 0.16
CA PRO A 21 -39.95 37.04 1.14
C PRO A 21 -40.32 35.52 1.15
N VAL A 22 -41.17 34.89 1.98
CA VAL A 22 -42.00 35.16 3.18
C VAL A 22 -42.46 33.77 3.68
N TRP A 23 -42.63 33.62 4.99
CA TRP A 23 -43.13 32.42 5.68
C TRP A 23 -44.66 32.27 5.59
N ALA A 24 -45.16 31.03 5.69
CA ALA A 24 -46.55 30.75 6.05
C ALA A 24 -46.58 29.80 7.26
N GLU A 25 -47.20 30.29 8.34
CA GLU A 25 -47.39 29.64 9.63
C GLU A 25 -48.55 28.62 9.62
N GLY A 26 -48.39 27.57 10.44
CA GLY A 26 -49.48 26.67 10.86
C GLY A 26 -49.13 26.07 12.23
N THR A 27 -49.66 26.66 13.29
CA THR A 27 -49.30 26.40 14.69
C THR A 27 -50.06 25.25 15.37
N VAL A 28 -49.32 24.54 16.24
CA VAL A 28 -49.69 23.78 17.45
C VAL A 28 -50.05 22.29 17.29
N ARG A 29 -49.09 21.42 17.69
CA ARG A 29 -49.09 20.71 18.98
C ARG A 29 -47.66 20.29 19.34
N CYS A 30 -47.23 20.59 20.56
CA CYS A 30 -45.98 20.11 21.13
C CYS A 30 -45.95 18.58 21.13
N SER A 31 -45.06 18.01 20.33
CA SER A 31 -44.30 16.83 20.72
C SER A 31 -42.86 17.30 20.80
N VAL A 32 -42.31 17.28 22.02
CA VAL A 32 -40.86 17.21 22.20
C VAL A 32 -40.44 15.93 21.48
N ALA A 33 -39.85 16.07 20.30
CA ALA A 33 -39.12 14.98 19.65
C ALA A 33 -37.66 15.23 20.04
N ASP A 34 -37.16 14.29 20.83
CA ASP A 34 -36.02 14.42 21.72
C ASP A 34 -34.68 14.67 21.03
N ALA A 35 -33.85 15.46 21.73
CA ALA A 35 -32.40 15.40 21.87
C ALA A 35 -31.53 14.94 20.67
N ASP A 36 -30.66 15.86 20.23
CA ASP A 36 -29.23 15.65 20.04
C ASP A 36 -28.76 14.19 19.93
N GLN A 37 -28.72 13.64 18.72
CA GLN A 37 -27.83 12.51 18.44
C GLN A 37 -26.41 13.05 18.23
N VAL A 38 -25.74 13.32 19.35
CA VAL A 38 -24.29 13.27 19.42
C VAL A 38 -23.89 11.87 18.98
N ALA A 39 -23.39 11.70 17.75
CA ALA A 39 -22.95 10.37 17.31
C ALA A 39 -21.95 9.80 18.36
N GLY A 40 -21.98 8.49 18.61
CA GLY A 40 -21.10 7.85 19.60
C GLY A 40 -21.64 7.73 21.04
N ALA A 41 -22.92 7.99 21.29
CA ALA A 41 -23.56 7.56 22.54
C ALA A 41 -24.07 6.12 22.41
N PRO A 42 -23.89 5.25 23.42
CA PRO A 42 -24.47 3.91 23.41
C PRO A 42 -26.00 3.98 23.35
N ALA A 43 -26.63 2.99 22.71
CA ALA A 43 -28.08 2.98 22.56
C ALA A 43 -28.75 2.89 23.95
N THR A 44 -29.70 3.78 24.25
CA THR A 44 -30.38 3.77 25.55
C THR A 44 -31.76 3.14 25.47
N GLY A 45 -32.08 2.18 26.35
CA GLY A 45 -33.34 1.43 26.30
C GLY A 45 -34.00 1.18 27.66
N LYS A 46 -35.33 0.97 27.65
CA LYS A 46 -36.15 0.47 28.78
C LYS A 46 -37.30 -0.37 28.21
N GLY A 47 -37.82 -1.35 28.95
CA GLY A 47 -38.79 -2.32 28.40
C GLY A 47 -38.12 -3.39 27.54
N ASP A 48 -38.72 -3.83 26.42
CA ASP A 48 -38.07 -4.84 25.56
C ASP A 48 -36.92 -4.22 24.76
N ILE A 49 -35.69 -4.62 25.09
CA ILE A 49 -34.47 -4.12 24.44
C ILE A 49 -33.97 -5.02 23.31
N SER A 50 -34.66 -6.14 23.02
CA SER A 50 -34.29 -7.04 21.92
C SER A 50 -34.10 -6.31 20.57
N PRO A 51 -34.93 -5.30 20.19
CA PRO A 51 -34.75 -4.55 18.94
C PRO A 51 -33.48 -3.68 18.92
N LEU A 52 -32.93 -3.33 20.08
CA LEU A 52 -31.71 -2.51 20.22
C LEU A 52 -30.44 -3.38 20.12
N ILE A 53 -30.58 -4.70 20.26
CA ILE A 53 -29.51 -5.70 20.13
C ILE A 53 -29.54 -6.25 18.68
N GLY A 54 -29.65 -5.35 17.69
CA GLY A 54 -29.90 -5.67 16.28
C GLY A 54 -28.79 -6.47 15.57
N TYR A 55 -28.92 -6.68 14.26
CA TYR A 55 -28.04 -7.52 13.42
C TYR A 55 -26.59 -6.99 13.22
N GLU A 56 -26.15 -6.03 14.01
CA GLU A 56 -24.82 -5.41 13.91
C GLU A 56 -23.70 -6.33 14.43
N MET A 57 -22.46 -6.06 14.03
CA MET A 57 -21.29 -6.85 14.47
C MET A 57 -20.90 -6.55 15.92
N GLU A 58 -21.13 -5.32 16.39
CA GLU A 58 -20.94 -4.91 17.78
C GLU A 58 -22.14 -4.06 18.20
N ALA A 59 -22.76 -4.37 19.34
CA ALA A 59 -23.91 -3.62 19.88
C ALA A 59 -23.63 -3.23 21.33
N GLU A 60 -23.85 -1.95 21.69
CA GLU A 60 -23.69 -1.45 23.06
C GLU A 60 -24.96 -0.74 23.51
N VAL A 61 -25.56 -1.25 24.60
CA VAL A 61 -26.84 -0.77 25.15
C VAL A 61 -26.67 -0.35 26.60
N VAL A 62 -27.11 0.85 26.96
CA VAL A 62 -27.18 1.33 28.35
C VAL A 62 -28.65 1.45 28.78
N MET A 63 -29.03 0.77 29.85
CA MET A 63 -30.41 0.78 30.33
C MET A 63 -30.77 2.10 31.02
N THR A 64 -32.01 2.55 30.80
CA THR A 64 -32.58 3.76 31.41
C THR A 64 -33.79 3.46 32.31
N GLY A 65 -34.06 2.17 32.54
CA GLY A 65 -35.12 1.61 33.37
C GLY A 65 -35.15 0.09 33.24
N ASP A 66 -35.97 -0.58 34.05
CA ASP A 66 -36.11 -2.05 33.99
C ASP A 66 -36.47 -2.52 32.56
N ALA A 67 -35.86 -3.62 32.14
CA ALA A 67 -35.91 -4.11 30.75
C ALA A 67 -36.04 -5.63 30.65
N THR A 68 -36.40 -6.11 29.46
CA THR A 68 -36.46 -7.53 29.13
C THR A 68 -35.76 -7.82 27.81
N ILE A 69 -35.20 -9.02 27.66
CA ILE A 69 -34.93 -9.62 26.35
C ILE A 69 -36.09 -10.56 26.03
N GLY A 70 -37.07 -10.04 25.29
CA GLY A 70 -38.33 -10.73 24.98
C GLY A 70 -38.33 -11.53 23.67
N SER A 71 -37.28 -11.42 22.85
CA SER A 71 -37.12 -12.14 21.58
C SER A 71 -35.79 -12.90 21.53
N GLU A 72 -35.73 -13.96 20.74
CA GLU A 72 -34.51 -14.76 20.56
C GLU A 72 -33.36 -13.91 19.98
N ILE A 73 -32.17 -14.01 20.57
CA ILE A 73 -30.95 -13.33 20.14
C ILE A 73 -29.93 -14.34 19.64
N ASN A 74 -29.43 -14.13 18.42
CA ASN A 74 -28.47 -15.00 17.75
C ASN A 74 -27.13 -14.27 17.53
N ALA A 75 -26.16 -14.53 18.42
CA ALA A 75 -24.81 -13.94 18.38
C ALA A 75 -23.82 -14.90 17.71
N TRP A 76 -23.75 -14.85 16.37
CA TRP A 76 -22.85 -15.67 15.55
C TRP A 76 -21.80 -14.82 14.82
N TYR A 77 -20.77 -15.44 14.26
CA TYR A 77 -19.76 -14.80 13.39
C TYR A 77 -18.93 -13.68 14.08
N GLY A 78 -18.51 -13.88 15.32
CA GLY A 78 -17.63 -12.91 15.98
C GLY A 78 -18.33 -11.71 16.62
N ARG A 79 -19.66 -11.74 16.73
CA ARG A 79 -20.46 -10.61 17.25
C ARG A 79 -20.18 -10.28 18.71
N LYS A 80 -20.10 -9.00 19.07
CA LYS A 80 -19.93 -8.55 20.46
C LYS A 80 -21.08 -7.68 20.95
N ILE A 81 -21.86 -8.19 21.89
CA ILE A 81 -22.98 -7.47 22.51
C ILE A 81 -22.57 -7.06 23.91
N LYS A 82 -22.73 -5.78 24.24
CA LYS A 82 -22.49 -5.20 25.56
C LYS A 82 -23.75 -4.53 26.07
N ILE A 83 -24.15 -4.87 27.29
CA ILE A 83 -25.32 -4.31 27.96
C ILE A 83 -24.86 -3.79 29.32
N ASP A 84 -24.99 -2.48 29.56
CA ASP A 84 -24.86 -1.89 30.89
C ASP A 84 -26.26 -1.67 31.47
N ILE A 85 -26.59 -2.39 32.54
CA ILE A 85 -27.90 -2.29 33.19
C ILE A 85 -28.04 -1.05 34.07
N ALA A 86 -26.93 -0.35 34.37
CA ALA A 86 -26.90 0.94 35.06
C ALA A 86 -27.79 1.00 36.33
N GLY A 87 -27.80 -0.06 37.14
CA GLY A 87 -28.56 -0.16 38.39
C GLY A 87 -30.03 -0.59 38.26
N TYR A 88 -30.50 -0.96 37.07
CA TYR A 88 -31.87 -1.41 36.78
C TYR A 88 -31.96 -2.94 36.58
N ASN A 89 -33.18 -3.49 36.61
CA ASN A 89 -33.38 -4.94 36.48
C ASN A 89 -33.54 -5.36 35.01
N LEU A 90 -32.86 -6.44 34.60
CA LEU A 90 -32.95 -7.05 33.27
C LEU A 90 -33.45 -8.49 33.37
N GLU A 91 -34.56 -8.81 32.70
CA GLU A 91 -35.12 -10.18 32.65
C GLU A 91 -35.01 -10.78 31.24
N ILE A 92 -34.25 -11.87 31.09
CA ILE A 92 -34.05 -12.59 29.83
C ILE A 92 -35.15 -13.66 29.68
N LYS A 93 -36.11 -13.43 28.79
CA LYS A 93 -37.31 -14.28 28.61
C LYS A 93 -37.23 -15.23 27.43
N SER A 94 -36.24 -15.07 26.56
CA SER A 94 -36.07 -15.84 25.32
C SER A 94 -34.60 -16.21 25.12
N ASP A 95 -34.37 -17.20 24.25
CA ASP A 95 -33.06 -17.80 24.07
C ASP A 95 -32.02 -16.78 23.55
N VAL A 96 -30.83 -16.80 24.14
CA VAL A 96 -29.66 -16.05 23.69
C VAL A 96 -28.58 -17.06 23.30
N LEU A 97 -28.37 -17.25 22.00
CA LEU A 97 -27.45 -18.23 21.44
C LEU A 97 -26.12 -17.57 21.07
N ILE A 98 -25.00 -18.10 21.59
CA ILE A 98 -23.66 -17.56 21.38
C ILE A 98 -22.79 -18.57 20.60
N GLY A 99 -22.29 -18.13 19.44
CA GLY A 99 -21.44 -18.89 18.50
C GLY A 99 -19.93 -18.63 18.64
N ASP A 100 -19.12 -19.20 17.74
CA ASP A 100 -17.65 -19.04 17.78
C ASP A 100 -17.22 -17.58 17.61
N ASN A 101 -16.23 -17.18 18.41
CA ASN A 101 -15.67 -15.84 18.54
C ASN A 101 -16.68 -14.73 18.94
N ALA A 102 -17.93 -15.08 19.25
CA ALA A 102 -18.94 -14.11 19.68
C ALA A 102 -18.94 -13.93 21.21
N SER A 103 -19.32 -12.74 21.68
CA SER A 103 -19.44 -12.45 23.10
C SER A 103 -20.70 -11.68 23.46
N VAL A 104 -21.33 -12.04 24.59
CA VAL A 104 -22.37 -11.23 25.22
C VAL A 104 -21.89 -10.86 26.62
N GLU A 105 -21.82 -9.56 26.90
CA GLU A 105 -21.32 -8.99 28.15
C GLU A 105 -22.41 -8.13 28.80
N ILE A 106 -22.76 -8.44 30.05
CA ILE A 106 -23.74 -7.70 30.86
C ILE A 106 -23.02 -7.13 32.08
N THR A 107 -23.04 -5.81 32.23
CA THR A 107 -22.38 -5.07 33.30
C THR A 107 -23.38 -4.22 34.07
N ASP A 108 -23.03 -3.82 35.29
CA ASP A 108 -23.80 -2.87 36.09
C ASP A 108 -22.89 -1.73 36.54
N SER A 109 -22.87 -0.63 35.80
CA SER A 109 -21.99 0.51 36.09
C SER A 109 -22.39 1.32 37.33
N LYS A 110 -23.66 1.22 37.78
CA LYS A 110 -24.17 2.00 38.93
C LYS A 110 -24.42 1.17 40.19
N GLY A 111 -24.52 -0.15 40.04
CA GLY A 111 -24.76 -1.08 41.15
C GLY A 111 -26.23 -1.16 41.57
N GLY A 112 -26.64 -2.33 42.04
CA GLY A 112 -27.97 -2.57 42.60
C GLY A 112 -29.01 -3.11 41.60
N GLY A 113 -28.64 -3.26 40.31
CA GLY A 113 -29.49 -3.90 39.30
C GLY A 113 -29.39 -5.43 39.35
N MET A 114 -30.51 -6.12 39.09
CA MET A 114 -30.58 -7.58 39.05
C MET A 114 -30.76 -8.12 37.63
N VAL A 115 -30.12 -9.24 37.31
CA VAL A 115 -30.32 -9.96 36.03
C VAL A 115 -30.98 -11.30 36.31
N THR A 116 -32.10 -11.59 35.66
CA THR A 116 -32.84 -12.85 35.80
C THR A 116 -33.05 -13.53 34.44
N GLY A 117 -33.23 -14.85 34.42
CA GLY A 117 -33.48 -15.60 33.17
C GLY A 117 -32.22 -16.00 32.40
N THR A 118 -31.03 -15.94 33.02
CA THR A 118 -29.76 -16.31 32.39
C THR A 118 -29.68 -17.78 31.98
N GLU A 119 -30.57 -18.63 32.49
CA GLU A 119 -30.75 -20.01 32.04
C GLU A 119 -31.16 -20.13 30.56
N ASN A 120 -31.64 -19.03 29.95
CA ASN A 120 -31.95 -18.94 28.53
C ASN A 120 -30.72 -18.58 27.67
N VAL A 121 -29.55 -18.37 28.27
CA VAL A 121 -28.29 -18.12 27.55
C VAL A 121 -27.56 -19.44 27.31
N SER A 122 -27.24 -19.76 26.05
CA SER A 122 -26.52 -21.00 25.73
C SER A 122 -25.37 -20.80 24.73
N LEU A 123 -24.28 -21.54 24.97
CA LEU A 123 -23.19 -21.74 24.01
C LEU A 123 -23.57 -22.90 23.10
N ASN A 124 -23.53 -22.70 21.78
CA ASN A 124 -23.90 -23.75 20.84
C ASN A 124 -22.95 -24.96 20.98
N GLY A 125 -23.48 -26.19 21.01
CA GLY A 125 -22.78 -27.42 21.40
C GLY A 125 -21.63 -27.90 20.49
N GLN A 126 -21.21 -27.12 19.48
CA GLN A 126 -20.07 -27.39 18.60
C GLN A 126 -18.96 -26.31 18.65
N VAL A 127 -19.09 -25.32 19.53
CA VAL A 127 -18.29 -24.08 19.56
C VAL A 127 -17.17 -24.18 20.61
N LYS A 128 -15.95 -23.71 20.27
CA LYS A 128 -14.77 -23.75 21.18
C LYS A 128 -14.43 -22.38 21.82
N SER A 129 -15.02 -21.27 21.36
CA SER A 129 -14.50 -19.91 21.63
C SER A 129 -15.52 -18.82 22.03
N GLY A 130 -16.83 -19.10 22.01
CA GLY A 130 -17.87 -18.11 22.39
C GLY A 130 -17.87 -17.76 23.89
N LYS A 131 -18.19 -16.51 24.25
CA LYS A 131 -18.02 -16.00 25.63
C LYS A 131 -19.28 -15.30 26.17
N PHE A 132 -19.76 -15.72 27.34
CA PHE A 132 -20.76 -14.97 28.12
C PHE A 132 -20.11 -14.38 29.37
N ILE A 133 -20.29 -13.08 29.61
CA ILE A 133 -19.76 -12.36 30.78
C ILE A 133 -20.93 -11.63 31.45
N CYS A 134 -21.11 -11.82 32.75
CA CYS A 134 -22.16 -11.13 33.52
C CYS A 134 -21.58 -10.72 34.87
N SER A 135 -21.61 -9.43 35.18
CA SER A 135 -20.99 -8.86 36.40
C SER A 135 -21.98 -8.10 37.30
N ALA A 136 -23.29 -8.24 37.08
CA ALA A 136 -24.36 -7.59 37.84
C ALA A 136 -24.76 -8.35 39.12
N ALA A 137 -25.50 -7.70 40.03
CA ALA A 137 -25.85 -8.25 41.33
C ALA A 137 -27.00 -9.29 41.23
N SER A 138 -26.61 -10.57 41.19
CA SER A 138 -27.40 -11.83 41.30
C SER A 138 -28.02 -12.43 40.02
N ASP A 139 -27.97 -13.78 40.01
CA ASP A 139 -28.19 -14.83 38.98
C ASP A 139 -27.33 -14.88 37.71
N CYS A 140 -26.12 -14.28 37.70
CA CYS A 140 -25.10 -14.51 36.67
C CYS A 140 -24.50 -15.95 36.70
N LYS A 141 -25.31 -17.00 36.69
CA LYS A 141 -24.84 -18.37 36.49
C LYS A 141 -24.55 -18.53 35.00
N GLY A 142 -23.26 -18.62 34.66
CA GLY A 142 -22.82 -18.80 33.28
C GLY A 142 -23.43 -20.04 32.61
N PRO A 143 -23.29 -20.18 31.28
CA PRO A 143 -23.86 -21.30 30.54
C PRO A 143 -23.20 -22.61 31.00
N GLY A 144 -23.91 -23.41 31.80
CA GLY A 144 -23.31 -24.60 32.39
C GLY A 144 -24.27 -25.57 33.06
N GLN A 145 -24.62 -26.61 32.31
CA GLN A 145 -25.15 -27.92 32.73
C GLN A 145 -26.65 -27.99 33.07
N ALA A 146 -27.33 -28.85 32.31
CA ALA A 146 -28.69 -29.29 32.56
C ALA A 146 -28.92 -29.64 34.04
N LYS A 147 -30.02 -29.11 34.58
CA LYS A 147 -30.69 -29.47 35.84
C LYS A 147 -30.32 -30.86 36.40
N PRO A 148 -29.73 -30.92 37.60
CA PRO A 148 -29.91 -32.05 38.51
C PRO A 148 -30.60 -31.63 39.83
N THR A 149 -31.49 -32.49 40.32
CA THR A 149 -32.26 -32.37 41.57
C THR A 149 -31.37 -32.43 42.85
N PRO A 150 -31.88 -32.14 44.08
CA PRO A 150 -31.24 -31.28 45.07
C PRO A 150 -30.48 -32.03 46.19
N THR A 151 -29.51 -31.39 46.86
CA THR A 151 -29.33 -31.44 48.34
C THR A 151 -28.23 -30.47 48.85
N THR A 152 -28.49 -29.96 50.05
CA THR A 152 -27.92 -28.85 50.86
C THR A 152 -26.81 -29.37 51.83
N PRO A 153 -26.17 -28.55 52.71
CA PRO A 153 -25.19 -27.45 52.52
C PRO A 153 -23.87 -27.65 53.33
N ALA A 154 -22.87 -26.78 53.15
CA ALA A 154 -21.98 -26.33 54.24
C ALA A 154 -21.29 -24.98 53.92
N GLU A 155 -21.20 -24.11 54.94
CA GLU A 155 -20.68 -22.73 54.97
C GLU A 155 -19.36 -22.67 55.81
N PRO A 156 -18.74 -21.50 56.13
CA PRO A 156 -17.64 -20.81 55.43
C PRO A 156 -16.32 -20.72 56.24
N THR A 157 -15.28 -20.11 55.66
CA THR A 157 -14.24 -19.21 56.28
C THR A 157 -13.23 -18.87 55.15
N GLY A 158 -12.68 -17.67 54.91
CA GLY A 158 -12.47 -16.45 55.67
C GLY A 158 -10.99 -16.06 55.50
N GLY A 159 -10.65 -14.98 54.78
CA GLY A 159 -9.25 -14.54 54.66
C GLY A 159 -9.00 -13.40 53.66
N ALA A 160 -8.45 -12.29 54.15
CA ALA A 160 -8.37 -10.96 53.55
C ALA A 160 -7.43 -10.76 52.33
N VAL A 161 -7.75 -9.69 51.60
CA VAL A 161 -6.99 -8.99 50.54
C VAL A 161 -5.73 -8.31 51.11
N PRO A 162 -4.66 -8.16 50.30
CA PRO A 162 -4.16 -6.80 50.08
C PRO A 162 -3.96 -6.43 48.60
N THR A 163 -4.26 -5.17 48.35
CA THR A 163 -4.18 -4.40 47.11
C THR A 163 -2.74 -4.08 46.70
N ALA A 164 -2.42 -4.21 45.41
CA ALA A 164 -1.30 -3.54 44.77
C ALA A 164 -1.73 -3.01 43.40
N THR A 165 -1.52 -1.71 43.19
CA THR A 165 -1.82 -0.95 41.97
C THR A 165 -0.67 -1.09 40.96
N PRO A 166 -0.91 -1.21 39.65
CA PRO A 166 0.09 -0.85 38.64
C PRO A 166 -0.23 0.53 38.04
N GLY A 167 0.77 1.40 38.03
CA GLY A 167 0.76 2.74 37.42
C GLY A 167 0.90 2.72 35.89
N PRO A 168 1.04 3.91 35.28
CA PRO A 168 0.81 4.14 33.85
C PRO A 168 1.94 3.58 32.97
N THR A 169 1.58 2.86 31.92
CA THR A 169 2.51 2.29 30.95
C THR A 169 3.13 3.39 30.08
N ALA A 170 4.46 3.47 30.10
CA ALA A 170 5.27 4.40 29.32
C ALA A 170 5.29 4.07 27.82
N ALA A 171 5.82 4.98 26.99
CA ALA A 171 6.20 4.71 25.60
C ALA A 171 7.06 3.42 25.49
N PRO A 172 7.02 2.68 24.36
CA PRO A 172 7.70 1.39 24.26
C PRO A 172 9.21 1.60 24.47
N VAL A 173 9.68 1.10 25.60
CA VAL A 173 11.10 0.94 25.91
C VAL A 173 11.59 -0.24 25.08
N ILE A 174 12.70 -0.07 24.34
CA ILE A 174 13.39 -1.22 23.72
C ILE A 174 13.76 -2.15 24.87
N SER A 175 13.15 -3.33 24.89
CA SER A 175 13.30 -4.25 26.00
C SER A 175 14.64 -4.99 25.87
N ASP A 176 15.60 -4.74 26.77
CA ASP A 176 16.79 -5.58 26.94
C ASP A 176 16.48 -6.91 27.67
N LYS A 177 15.18 -7.20 27.86
CA LYS A 177 14.72 -8.40 28.54
C LYS A 177 15.00 -9.62 27.64
N VAL A 178 15.59 -10.63 28.26
CA VAL A 178 15.77 -11.96 27.68
C VAL A 178 14.85 -12.92 28.42
N THR A 179 13.95 -13.57 27.69
CA THR A 179 13.03 -14.59 28.22
C THR A 179 13.50 -15.95 27.70
N GLY A 180 14.00 -16.79 28.61
CA GLY A 180 14.37 -18.18 28.32
C GLY A 180 13.15 -19.08 28.17
N VAL A 181 13.15 -19.97 27.18
CA VAL A 181 12.05 -20.91 26.91
C VAL A 181 12.58 -22.34 26.77
N GLU A 182 11.91 -23.29 27.41
CA GLU A 182 12.30 -24.71 27.42
C GLU A 182 11.27 -25.62 26.71
N SER A 183 10.11 -25.08 26.31
CA SER A 183 9.03 -25.83 25.68
C SER A 183 8.26 -25.01 24.63
N LEU A 184 7.47 -25.71 23.79
CA LEU A 184 6.63 -25.05 22.77
C LEU A 184 5.60 -24.10 23.40
N ASP A 185 4.95 -24.49 24.49
CA ASP A 185 3.98 -23.64 25.19
C ASP A 185 4.64 -22.38 25.76
N ASP A 186 5.88 -22.49 26.26
CA ASP A 186 6.65 -21.35 26.73
C ASP A 186 7.01 -20.41 25.57
N LEU A 187 7.42 -20.96 24.42
CA LEU A 187 7.75 -20.19 23.22
C LEU A 187 6.52 -19.41 22.72
N LEU A 188 5.37 -20.07 22.56
CA LEU A 188 4.14 -19.41 22.11
C LEU A 188 3.67 -18.34 23.09
N SER A 189 3.71 -18.65 24.39
CA SER A 189 3.37 -17.69 25.46
C SER A 189 4.33 -16.51 25.48
N ALA A 190 5.64 -16.74 25.26
CA ALA A 190 6.64 -15.70 25.21
C ALA A 190 6.42 -14.78 24.00
N ILE A 191 6.06 -15.32 22.83
CA ILE A 191 5.74 -14.52 21.64
C ILE A 191 4.50 -13.65 21.88
N GLU A 192 3.41 -14.21 22.42
CA GLU A 192 2.16 -13.47 22.69
C GLU A 192 2.40 -12.31 23.67
N ASN A 193 3.20 -12.54 24.70
CA ASN A 193 3.47 -11.56 25.76
C ASN A 193 4.69 -10.65 25.51
N ALA A 194 5.47 -10.92 24.46
CA ALA A 194 6.68 -10.19 24.14
C ALA A 194 6.42 -8.69 24.00
N GLN A 195 7.27 -7.89 24.64
CA GLN A 195 7.33 -6.45 24.43
C GLN A 195 8.15 -6.12 23.18
N TRP A 196 8.05 -4.89 22.69
CA TRP A 196 8.73 -4.46 21.47
C TRP A 196 10.26 -4.60 21.58
N GLY A 197 10.84 -5.46 20.74
CA GLY A 197 12.28 -5.73 20.67
C GLY A 197 12.80 -6.74 21.70
N GLU A 198 11.91 -7.41 22.45
CA GLU A 198 12.30 -8.41 23.45
C GLU A 198 13.02 -9.62 22.82
N THR A 199 14.02 -10.15 23.53
CA THR A 199 14.73 -11.38 23.13
C THR A 199 14.07 -12.60 23.78
N ILE A 200 13.68 -13.56 22.96
CA ILE A 200 13.26 -14.90 23.37
C ILE A 200 14.43 -15.82 23.08
N ARG A 201 14.96 -16.47 24.11
CA ARG A 201 16.12 -17.35 24.03
C ARG A 201 15.70 -18.79 24.21
N LEU A 202 16.12 -19.68 23.30
CA LEU A 202 15.93 -21.11 23.49
C LEU A 202 16.91 -21.62 24.56
N ASP A 203 16.38 -22.29 25.57
CA ASP A 203 17.15 -22.98 26.62
C ASP A 203 17.04 -24.52 26.50
N ALA A 204 16.28 -25.00 25.51
CA ALA A 204 16.18 -26.39 25.10
C ALA A 204 15.81 -26.48 23.60
N ASP A 205 16.00 -27.64 22.99
CA ASP A 205 15.46 -27.93 21.67
C ASP A 205 13.92 -28.00 21.75
N ILE A 206 13.23 -27.34 20.83
CA ILE A 206 11.77 -27.24 20.80
C ILE A 206 11.23 -27.86 19.52
N ASP A 207 10.19 -28.70 19.64
CA ASP A 207 9.47 -29.27 18.51
C ASP A 207 8.14 -28.54 18.29
N ALA A 208 8.02 -27.86 17.15
CA ALA A 208 6.84 -27.14 16.68
C ALA A 208 6.21 -27.78 15.43
N THR A 209 6.56 -29.02 15.08
CA THR A 209 6.07 -29.71 13.87
C THR A 209 4.55 -29.85 13.79
N GLU A 210 3.85 -29.78 14.92
CA GLU A 210 2.40 -29.90 15.02
C GLU A 210 1.68 -28.53 15.09
N VAL A 211 2.40 -27.41 15.12
CA VAL A 211 1.84 -26.07 15.39
C VAL A 211 2.41 -25.01 14.45
N GLU A 212 1.55 -24.14 13.91
CA GLU A 212 1.98 -22.92 13.20
C GLU A 212 2.46 -21.88 14.23
N VAL A 213 3.68 -21.36 14.05
CA VAL A 213 4.28 -20.37 14.96
C VAL A 213 4.14 -18.99 14.33
N ASP A 214 3.16 -18.22 14.80
CA ASP A 214 2.88 -16.88 14.29
C ASP A 214 3.69 -15.82 15.02
N ILE A 215 4.32 -14.91 14.27
CA ILE A 215 4.86 -13.64 14.76
C ILE A 215 3.85 -12.55 14.38
N PRO A 216 3.03 -12.05 15.34
CA PRO A 216 1.93 -11.13 15.04
C PRO A 216 2.39 -9.78 14.49
N ALA A 217 1.53 -9.13 13.70
CA ALA A 217 1.84 -7.89 12.98
C ALA A 217 2.25 -6.69 13.87
N ASP A 218 1.88 -6.70 15.15
CA ASP A 218 2.21 -5.70 16.16
C ASP A 218 3.46 -6.05 16.98
N LYS A 219 4.09 -7.21 16.72
CA LYS A 219 5.26 -7.68 17.46
C LYS A 219 6.56 -7.43 16.69
N LYS A 220 7.60 -7.09 17.45
CA LYS A 220 9.01 -7.11 17.03
C LYS A 220 9.77 -7.95 18.04
N ILE A 221 10.30 -9.10 17.62
CA ILE A 221 10.97 -10.05 18.53
C ILE A 221 12.35 -10.45 18.00
N VAL A 222 13.25 -10.78 18.93
CA VAL A 222 14.51 -11.44 18.63
C VAL A 222 14.43 -12.87 19.13
N LEU A 223 14.58 -13.85 18.25
CA LEU A 223 14.74 -15.26 18.58
C LEU A 223 16.24 -15.58 18.60
N ASP A 224 16.78 -15.81 19.78
CA ASP A 224 18.13 -16.31 19.99
C ASP A 224 18.07 -17.83 20.15
N THR A 225 18.57 -18.57 19.16
CA THR A 225 18.57 -20.04 19.20
C THR A 225 19.56 -20.59 20.22
N ASN A 226 20.57 -19.81 20.62
CA ASN A 226 21.48 -20.11 21.73
C ASN A 226 21.97 -21.58 21.75
N GLY A 227 22.34 -22.11 20.59
CA GLY A 227 22.84 -23.49 20.47
C GLY A 227 21.80 -24.60 20.46
N HIS A 228 20.51 -24.25 20.47
CA HIS A 228 19.37 -25.15 20.44
C HIS A 228 18.60 -25.11 19.12
N VAL A 229 17.85 -26.17 18.85
CA VAL A 229 17.10 -26.33 17.61
C VAL A 229 15.61 -26.10 17.83
N LEU A 230 15.00 -25.21 17.03
CA LEU A 230 13.56 -25.15 16.83
C LEU A 230 13.19 -25.97 15.60
N THR A 231 12.56 -27.13 15.83
CA THR A 231 12.12 -28.03 14.77
C THR A 231 10.74 -27.62 14.27
N THR A 232 10.56 -27.46 12.97
CA THR A 232 9.27 -27.14 12.32
C THR A 232 8.97 -28.17 11.22
N THR A 233 7.81 -28.06 10.58
CA THR A 233 7.51 -28.85 9.38
C THR A 233 7.18 -27.93 8.20
N ASN A 234 7.55 -28.39 7.00
CA ASN A 234 7.13 -27.79 5.74
C ASN A 234 6.36 -28.81 4.89
N THR A 235 5.54 -29.63 5.55
CA THR A 235 4.55 -30.50 4.93
C THR A 235 3.14 -29.94 5.04
N ARG A 236 2.31 -30.31 4.07
CA ARG A 236 0.87 -30.13 4.14
C ARG A 236 0.20 -31.43 4.56
N GLU A 237 -0.64 -31.38 5.60
CA GLU A 237 -1.44 -32.53 5.99
C GLU A 237 -2.61 -32.66 5.02
N ASP A 238 -2.41 -33.44 3.94
CA ASP A 238 -3.37 -33.77 2.89
C ASP A 238 -3.82 -32.66 1.92
N SER A 239 -4.42 -33.07 0.79
CA SER A 239 -4.77 -32.20 -0.34
C SER A 239 -5.96 -31.27 -0.07
N TYR A 240 -6.67 -31.43 1.05
CA TYR A 240 -7.96 -30.80 1.35
C TYR A 240 -7.95 -29.99 2.66
N SER A 241 -7.18 -30.42 3.66
CA SER A 241 -6.90 -29.72 4.90
C SER A 241 -5.77 -28.71 4.65
N LYS A 242 -6.13 -27.43 4.62
CA LYS A 242 -5.24 -26.31 4.34
C LYS A 242 -4.44 -25.89 5.58
N VAL A 243 -3.80 -26.83 6.27
CA VAL A 243 -3.04 -26.55 7.48
C VAL A 243 -1.56 -26.67 7.17
N THR A 244 -0.93 -25.51 7.02
CA THR A 244 0.53 -25.33 7.09
C THR A 244 0.92 -25.22 8.56
N ARG A 245 2.10 -25.75 8.92
CA ARG A 245 2.61 -25.76 10.30
C ARG A 245 4.06 -25.26 10.33
N ASN A 246 4.25 -24.10 9.71
CA ASN A 246 5.52 -23.42 9.56
C ASN A 246 5.59 -22.18 10.47
N ILE A 247 6.65 -21.38 10.34
CA ILE A 247 6.73 -20.08 11.02
C ILE A 247 6.16 -19.01 10.09
N VAL A 248 5.24 -18.19 10.59
CA VAL A 248 4.63 -17.10 9.81
C VAL A 248 5.00 -15.75 10.43
N VAL A 249 5.62 -14.88 9.64
CA VAL A 249 6.10 -13.56 10.08
C VAL A 249 5.21 -12.47 9.50
N LEU A 250 4.28 -11.96 10.34
CA LEU A 250 3.43 -10.82 10.03
C LEU A 250 3.99 -9.51 10.61
N GLY A 251 4.72 -9.61 11.73
CA GLY A 251 5.43 -8.50 12.40
C GLY A 251 6.89 -8.43 11.99
N GLU A 252 7.80 -8.23 12.96
CA GLU A 252 9.25 -8.25 12.75
C GLU A 252 9.91 -9.36 13.58
N LEU A 253 10.64 -10.26 12.93
CA LEU A 253 11.40 -11.35 13.55
C LEU A 253 12.89 -11.18 13.25
N THR A 254 13.72 -11.12 14.27
CA THR A 254 15.18 -11.26 14.15
C THR A 254 15.60 -12.64 14.63
N ILE A 255 16.42 -13.37 13.87
CA ILE A 255 16.99 -14.66 14.27
C ILE A 255 18.50 -14.49 14.42
N ARG A 256 19.05 -15.01 15.52
CA ARG A 256 20.50 -15.11 15.74
C ARG A 256 20.86 -16.36 16.53
N ASP A 257 22.14 -16.69 16.54
CA ASP A 257 22.70 -17.67 17.46
C ASP A 257 23.99 -17.14 18.07
N ASP A 258 23.94 -16.84 19.36
CA ASP A 258 25.09 -16.31 20.08
C ASP A 258 25.96 -17.43 20.72
N ALA A 259 25.55 -18.70 20.62
CA ALA A 259 26.24 -19.80 21.24
C ALA A 259 27.42 -20.35 20.41
N ALA A 260 28.32 -21.06 21.09
CA ALA A 260 29.46 -21.71 20.45
C ALA A 260 29.06 -23.01 19.71
N GLN A 261 28.02 -23.70 20.20
CA GLN A 261 27.38 -24.80 19.49
C GLN A 261 26.32 -24.20 18.57
N ALA A 262 26.21 -24.71 17.35
CA ALA A 262 25.21 -24.23 16.40
C ALA A 262 23.83 -24.78 16.74
N GLY A 263 22.92 -23.89 17.10
CA GLY A 263 21.48 -24.08 17.07
C GLY A 263 20.89 -23.54 15.77
N GLY A 264 19.57 -23.51 15.66
CA GLY A 264 18.92 -23.06 14.44
C GLY A 264 17.45 -23.43 14.33
N ILE A 265 16.84 -23.06 13.21
CA ILE A 265 15.51 -23.50 12.80
C ILE A 265 15.68 -24.61 11.77
N VAL A 266 15.11 -25.77 12.05
CA VAL A 266 15.29 -26.98 11.23
C VAL A 266 13.95 -27.58 10.86
N SER A 267 13.78 -28.00 9.61
CA SER A 267 12.67 -28.88 9.22
C SER A 267 13.20 -30.26 8.87
N HIS A 268 12.55 -31.30 9.42
CA HIS A 268 12.84 -32.72 9.16
C HIS A 268 11.65 -33.37 8.47
N THR A 269 11.45 -33.07 7.19
CA THR A 269 10.28 -33.53 6.43
C THR A 269 10.62 -34.77 5.57
N PRO A 270 10.09 -35.98 5.86
CA PRO A 270 10.27 -37.16 5.01
C PRO A 270 9.27 -37.19 3.84
N TYR A 271 9.76 -37.22 2.59
CA TYR A 271 8.92 -37.45 1.39
C TYR A 271 8.39 -38.88 1.35
N ALA A 272 7.07 -39.02 1.19
CA ALA A 272 6.39 -40.24 0.80
C ALA A 272 5.71 -40.02 -0.56
N ALA A 273 6.14 -40.76 -1.59
CA ALA A 273 5.40 -40.85 -2.84
C ALA A 273 4.09 -41.62 -2.60
N PRO A 274 2.98 -41.32 -3.31
CA PRO A 274 2.90 -40.47 -4.49
C PRO A 274 1.98 -39.26 -4.23
N LEU A 275 2.50 -38.07 -3.94
CA LEU A 275 1.63 -36.89 -3.80
C LEU A 275 2.26 -35.59 -4.31
N THR A 276 1.43 -34.87 -5.05
CA THR A 276 1.58 -33.55 -5.68
C THR A 276 1.52 -32.37 -4.67
N VAL A 277 2.15 -32.46 -3.49
CA VAL A 277 1.87 -31.50 -2.37
C VAL A 277 3.07 -30.97 -1.56
N ASN A 278 4.32 -31.12 -1.99
CA ASN A 278 5.47 -30.73 -1.15
C ASN A 278 6.15 -29.43 -1.60
N ASP A 279 5.45 -28.31 -1.43
CA ASP A 279 5.87 -26.97 -1.84
C ASP A 279 5.81 -25.92 -0.70
N GLU A 280 5.84 -26.33 0.56
CA GLU A 280 5.73 -25.38 1.69
C GLU A 280 7.11 -24.88 2.18
N ASN A 281 7.11 -23.68 2.77
CA ASN A 281 8.29 -23.00 3.27
C ASN A 281 8.52 -23.30 4.76
N ILE A 282 9.78 -23.27 5.21
CA ILE A 282 10.12 -23.32 6.65
C ILE A 282 9.62 -22.04 7.34
N ILE A 283 9.77 -20.90 6.66
CA ILE A 283 9.31 -19.59 7.13
C ILE A 283 8.55 -18.90 6.00
N ASP A 284 7.34 -18.40 6.29
CA ASP A 284 6.63 -17.46 5.43
C ASP A 284 6.72 -16.06 6.01
N VAL A 285 7.15 -15.09 5.21
CA VAL A 285 7.08 -13.66 5.57
C VAL A 285 5.93 -13.05 4.78
N ASP A 286 4.85 -12.65 5.45
CA ASP A 286 3.65 -12.09 4.83
C ASP A 286 3.40 -10.67 5.31
N GLY A 287 3.91 -9.69 4.56
CA GLY A 287 3.87 -8.27 4.93
C GLY A 287 4.70 -7.88 6.16
N GLY A 288 5.36 -8.85 6.79
CA GLY A 288 6.30 -8.67 7.89
C GLY A 288 7.75 -8.48 7.45
N LYS A 289 8.66 -8.47 8.44
CA LYS A 289 10.10 -8.30 8.25
C LYS A 289 10.89 -9.41 8.95
N LEU A 290 11.79 -10.05 8.23
CA LEU A 290 12.71 -11.06 8.76
C LEU A 290 14.15 -10.54 8.72
N ILE A 291 14.85 -10.64 9.83
CA ILE A 291 16.27 -10.28 9.96
C ILE A 291 17.05 -11.52 10.37
N LEU A 292 18.11 -11.86 9.63
CA LEU A 292 19.06 -12.91 10.00
C LEU A 292 20.37 -12.26 10.41
N GLU A 293 20.83 -12.52 11.63
CA GLU A 293 22.13 -12.07 12.12
C GLU A 293 23.16 -13.21 12.11
N LYS A 294 24.37 -12.93 12.58
CA LYS A 294 25.44 -13.92 12.66
C LYS A 294 24.99 -15.11 13.53
N GLY A 295 25.40 -16.31 13.14
CA GLY A 295 25.04 -17.55 13.84
C GLY A 295 23.65 -18.09 13.49
N ALA A 296 22.74 -17.24 12.98
CA ALA A 296 21.43 -17.68 12.54
C ALA A 296 21.53 -18.82 11.52
N LEU A 297 20.73 -19.86 11.73
CA LEU A 297 20.78 -21.07 10.92
C LEU A 297 19.36 -21.49 10.54
N ILE A 298 19.09 -21.61 9.24
CA ILE A 298 17.84 -22.17 8.71
C ILE A 298 18.21 -23.36 7.83
N LEU A 299 17.80 -24.55 8.24
CA LEU A 299 18.14 -25.80 7.57
C LEU A 299 16.91 -26.61 7.19
N ASN A 300 16.93 -27.15 5.99
CA ASN A 300 16.11 -28.31 5.65
C ASN A 300 17.03 -29.54 5.59
N ASP A 301 16.94 -30.42 6.59
CA ASP A 301 17.74 -31.65 6.62
C ASP A 301 17.13 -32.68 5.67
N SER A 302 17.64 -32.70 4.45
CA SER A 302 17.28 -33.68 3.43
C SER A 302 18.46 -34.62 3.23
N GLU A 303 18.34 -35.87 3.68
CA GLU A 303 19.34 -36.89 3.34
C GLU A 303 19.40 -37.07 1.81
N PRO A 304 20.59 -37.00 1.18
CA PRO A 304 20.75 -37.27 -0.24
C PRO A 304 20.57 -38.78 -0.49
N GLN A 305 19.42 -39.19 -1.03
CA GLN A 305 19.19 -40.56 -1.48
C GLN A 305 19.58 -40.71 -2.95
N GLY A 306 20.83 -41.12 -3.19
CA GLY A 306 21.21 -41.80 -4.43
C GLY A 306 21.15 -40.99 -5.72
N SER A 307 21.52 -41.64 -6.82
CA SER A 307 21.80 -41.06 -8.14
C SER A 307 20.55 -40.66 -8.96
N ASP A 308 19.39 -40.44 -8.33
CA ASP A 308 18.14 -40.09 -9.01
C ASP A 308 17.76 -38.63 -8.75
N PRO A 309 18.01 -37.70 -9.70
CA PRO A 309 17.73 -36.28 -9.52
C PRO A 309 16.23 -35.94 -9.46
N GLU A 310 15.31 -36.89 -9.72
CA GLU A 310 13.86 -36.66 -9.68
C GLU A 310 13.21 -36.99 -8.32
N LEU A 311 13.98 -37.37 -7.29
CA LEU A 311 13.44 -37.82 -6.00
C LEU A 311 14.15 -37.16 -4.79
N LEU A 312 13.92 -35.86 -4.50
CA LEU A 312 14.45 -35.21 -3.29
C LEU A 312 13.44 -34.29 -2.56
N LYS A 313 13.59 -34.23 -1.24
CA LYS A 313 12.68 -33.79 -0.14
C LYS A 313 12.84 -32.29 0.24
N GLY A 314 11.80 -31.67 0.80
CA GLY A 314 11.93 -30.43 1.63
C GLY A 314 12.46 -29.19 0.91
N ASN A 315 11.75 -28.73 -0.11
CA ASN A 315 12.37 -27.93 -1.17
C ASN A 315 12.61 -26.44 -0.83
N TYR A 316 11.81 -25.80 0.01
CA TYR A 316 11.83 -24.33 0.16
C TYR A 316 12.16 -23.85 1.57
N GLY A 317 12.95 -22.78 1.63
CA GLY A 317 13.38 -22.12 2.87
C GLY A 317 12.41 -21.03 3.30
N ILE A 318 12.52 -19.87 2.66
CA ILE A 318 11.74 -18.67 3.01
C ILE A 318 10.84 -18.27 1.84
N GLY A 319 9.54 -18.21 2.10
CA GLY A 319 8.52 -17.70 1.20
C GLY A 319 8.19 -16.24 1.47
N LEU A 320 7.93 -15.47 0.41
CA LEU A 320 7.64 -14.04 0.49
C LEU A 320 6.25 -13.69 -0.06
N ALA A 321 5.39 -13.14 0.78
CA ALA A 321 4.06 -12.64 0.43
C ALA A 321 3.81 -11.25 1.05
N GLY A 322 2.74 -10.56 0.63
CA GLY A 322 2.50 -9.18 1.09
C GLY A 322 3.67 -8.24 0.75
N ASP A 323 3.80 -7.12 1.45
CA ASP A 323 4.95 -6.21 1.29
C ASP A 323 6.14 -6.64 2.17
N ALA A 324 6.56 -7.91 2.04
CA ALA A 324 7.57 -8.53 2.91
C ALA A 324 9.00 -7.98 2.68
N GLU A 325 9.77 -7.95 3.78
CA GLU A 325 11.17 -7.52 3.81
C GLU A 325 12.08 -8.57 4.46
N ILE A 326 13.20 -8.91 3.81
CA ILE A 326 14.29 -9.71 4.40
C ILE A 326 15.57 -8.88 4.47
N VAL A 327 16.26 -8.95 5.60
CA VAL A 327 17.62 -8.43 5.78
C VAL A 327 18.53 -9.53 6.35
N MET A 328 19.54 -9.95 5.59
CA MET A 328 20.53 -10.92 6.04
C MET A 328 21.86 -10.22 6.34
N ASN A 329 22.21 -10.09 7.61
CA ASN A 329 23.48 -9.53 8.09
C ASN A 329 24.54 -10.60 8.37
N GLY A 330 24.18 -11.88 8.22
CA GLY A 330 25.03 -13.04 8.49
C GLY A 330 24.18 -14.32 8.56
N GLY A 331 24.80 -15.41 9.04
CA GLY A 331 24.12 -16.70 9.21
C GLY A 331 24.18 -17.58 7.96
N LYS A 332 23.46 -18.71 8.01
CA LYS A 332 23.37 -19.70 6.93
C LYS A 332 21.93 -20.12 6.67
N ILE A 333 21.52 -20.08 5.40
CA ILE A 333 20.31 -20.75 4.89
C ILE A 333 20.78 -21.90 3.99
N SER A 334 20.29 -23.11 4.23
CA SER A 334 20.61 -24.27 3.39
C SER A 334 19.41 -25.17 3.19
N VAL A 335 18.97 -25.29 1.94
CA VAL A 335 17.75 -26.03 1.56
C VAL A 335 17.94 -26.83 0.29
N GLY A 336 16.97 -27.71 -0.02
CA GLY A 336 17.00 -28.53 -1.23
C GLY A 336 16.87 -27.75 -2.54
N ASN A 337 15.92 -26.81 -2.65
CA ASN A 337 15.57 -26.19 -3.94
C ASN A 337 15.57 -24.65 -3.94
N LYS A 338 14.65 -23.96 -3.25
CA LYS A 338 14.56 -22.48 -3.26
C LYS A 338 14.79 -21.93 -1.86
N ALA A 339 15.92 -21.26 -1.64
CA ALA A 339 16.23 -20.71 -0.32
C ALA A 339 15.39 -19.47 -0.02
N ILE A 340 15.23 -18.57 -1.00
CA ILE A 340 14.33 -17.42 -0.92
C ILE A 340 13.55 -17.31 -2.24
N HIS A 341 12.22 -17.26 -2.16
CA HIS A 341 11.36 -17.10 -3.33
C HIS A 341 10.02 -16.41 -2.98
N PRO A 342 9.37 -15.75 -3.95
CA PRO A 342 8.02 -15.23 -3.79
C PRO A 342 7.00 -16.35 -3.66
N ASP A 343 6.23 -16.32 -2.57
CA ASP A 343 5.07 -17.19 -2.36
C ASP A 343 3.85 -16.62 -3.09
N ALA A 344 3.95 -16.51 -4.41
CA ALA A 344 2.83 -16.14 -5.25
C ALA A 344 2.03 -17.41 -5.58
N PHE A 345 0.79 -17.50 -5.08
CA PHE A 345 -0.30 -18.37 -5.57
C PHE A 345 -0.59 -19.73 -4.90
N ARG A 346 -0.23 -20.02 -3.65
CA ARG A 346 -0.48 -21.39 -3.13
C ARG A 346 -1.74 -21.59 -2.27
N ASN A 347 -2.16 -20.64 -1.43
CA ASN A 347 -3.24 -20.93 -0.44
C ASN A 347 -4.52 -20.07 -0.47
N ASN A 348 -4.75 -19.22 -1.48
CA ASN A 348 -6.00 -18.45 -1.64
C ASN A 348 -6.42 -17.59 -0.41
N LYS A 349 -5.50 -17.42 0.56
CA LYS A 349 -5.69 -16.72 1.85
C LYS A 349 -4.75 -15.53 2.02
N ARG A 350 -3.62 -15.49 1.31
CA ARG A 350 -2.59 -14.45 1.47
C ARG A 350 -2.54 -13.57 0.22
N SER A 351 -2.43 -12.26 0.46
CA SER A 351 -2.62 -11.25 -0.58
C SER A 351 -1.42 -11.23 -1.52
N PRO A 352 -1.61 -11.01 -2.84
CA PRO A 352 -0.48 -10.83 -3.75
C PRO A 352 0.31 -9.59 -3.31
N GLY A 353 1.53 -9.81 -2.84
CA GLY A 353 2.47 -8.76 -2.45
C GLY A 353 2.76 -7.84 -3.61
N LYS A 354 2.81 -6.52 -3.38
CA LYS A 354 3.10 -5.55 -4.45
C LYS A 354 4.59 -5.19 -4.48
N ALA A 355 5.28 -5.25 -3.34
CA ALA A 355 6.71 -4.97 -3.24
C ALA A 355 7.41 -5.91 -2.26
N LEU A 356 8.26 -6.79 -2.79
CA LEU A 356 9.13 -7.68 -2.02
C LEU A 356 10.53 -7.08 -1.97
N LYS A 357 11.16 -7.06 -0.79
CA LYS A 357 12.49 -6.49 -0.59
C LYS A 357 13.41 -7.47 0.09
N VAL A 358 14.57 -7.73 -0.50
CA VAL A 358 15.60 -8.60 0.06
C VAL A 358 16.95 -7.88 0.03
N THR A 359 17.59 -7.75 1.20
CA THR A 359 18.92 -7.17 1.33
C THR A 359 19.86 -8.20 1.96
N ILE A 360 20.92 -8.57 1.24
CA ILE A 360 21.96 -9.49 1.71
C ILE A 360 23.22 -8.68 1.97
N ASN A 361 23.60 -8.52 3.23
CA ASN A 361 24.82 -7.82 3.63
C ASN A 361 25.99 -8.79 3.85
N ASP A 362 25.73 -9.98 4.41
CA ASP A 362 26.72 -11.03 4.61
C ASP A 362 26.03 -12.39 4.88
N GLY A 363 26.79 -13.48 4.95
CA GLY A 363 26.31 -14.83 5.25
C GLY A 363 26.30 -15.80 4.06
N LEU A 364 25.73 -16.99 4.23
CA LEU A 364 25.67 -18.04 3.21
C LEU A 364 24.23 -18.44 2.89
N ILE A 365 23.83 -18.32 1.64
CA ILE A 365 22.57 -18.86 1.12
C ILE A 365 22.92 -20.00 0.17
N GLU A 366 22.47 -21.21 0.47
CA GLU A 366 22.80 -22.42 -0.26
C GLU A 366 21.53 -23.18 -0.68
N SER A 367 21.43 -23.47 -1.97
CA SER A 367 20.50 -24.45 -2.52
C SER A 367 21.28 -25.61 -3.10
N THR A 368 20.99 -26.82 -2.63
CA THR A 368 21.76 -28.03 -2.99
C THR A 368 21.31 -28.69 -4.29
N ASN A 369 20.10 -28.40 -4.78
CA ASN A 369 19.52 -29.03 -5.98
C ASN A 369 18.73 -28.05 -6.86
N GLY A 370 18.64 -26.76 -6.52
CA GLY A 370 17.86 -25.80 -7.30
C GLY A 370 18.45 -24.39 -7.33
N THR A 371 17.56 -23.39 -7.35
CA THR A 371 17.91 -21.97 -7.41
C THR A 371 18.07 -21.40 -6.01
N ALA A 372 19.17 -20.73 -5.68
CA ALA A 372 19.31 -20.16 -4.33
C ALA A 372 18.26 -19.05 -4.09
N ILE A 373 18.21 -18.03 -4.96
CA ILE A 373 17.22 -16.95 -4.88
C ILE A 373 16.46 -16.81 -6.20
N GLU A 374 15.13 -16.85 -6.13
CA GLU A 374 14.27 -16.70 -7.30
C GLU A 374 13.40 -15.44 -7.18
N LEU A 375 13.42 -14.58 -8.20
CA LEU A 375 12.59 -13.38 -8.31
C LEU A 375 11.56 -13.60 -9.42
N TYR A 376 10.61 -14.52 -9.20
CA TYR A 376 9.61 -14.92 -10.18
C TYR A 376 8.22 -14.34 -9.87
N SER A 377 7.49 -13.84 -10.88
CA SER A 377 6.07 -13.49 -10.68
C SER A 377 5.21 -14.26 -11.68
N GLY A 378 4.36 -15.16 -11.19
CA GLY A 378 3.33 -15.83 -11.99
C GLY A 378 2.21 -14.90 -12.50
N GLY A 379 2.32 -13.58 -12.30
CA GLY A 379 1.30 -12.59 -12.69
C GLY A 379 1.82 -11.15 -12.64
N THR A 380 1.10 -10.23 -13.30
CA THR A 380 1.47 -8.81 -13.43
C THR A 380 1.18 -8.01 -12.16
N GLY A 381 2.16 -7.26 -11.63
CA GLY A 381 1.97 -6.28 -10.55
C GLY A 381 2.85 -6.43 -9.29
N ILE A 382 3.72 -7.44 -9.23
CA ILE A 382 4.69 -7.65 -8.14
C ILE A 382 6.04 -7.02 -8.52
N THR A 383 6.64 -6.25 -7.61
CA THR A 383 8.03 -5.80 -7.71
C THR A 383 8.88 -6.57 -6.70
N PHE A 384 10.10 -6.94 -7.09
CA PHE A 384 11.05 -7.64 -6.23
C PHE A 384 12.39 -6.91 -6.29
N ASP A 385 12.78 -6.27 -5.20
CA ASP A 385 14.05 -5.56 -5.09
C ASP A 385 15.04 -6.41 -4.29
N LEU A 386 16.06 -6.95 -4.98
CA LEU A 386 17.17 -7.68 -4.37
C LEU A 386 18.44 -6.80 -4.39
N THR A 387 18.99 -6.53 -3.22
CA THR A 387 20.29 -5.88 -3.05
C THR A 387 21.28 -6.83 -2.37
N VAL A 388 22.45 -7.05 -2.98
CA VAL A 388 23.54 -7.88 -2.44
C VAL A 388 24.75 -6.99 -2.20
N ASN A 389 25.16 -6.85 -0.95
CA ASN A 389 26.30 -6.06 -0.51
C ASN A 389 27.49 -6.92 -0.05
N GLY A 390 27.32 -8.24 0.08
CA GLY A 390 28.33 -9.17 0.57
C GLY A 390 27.77 -10.60 0.73
N GLY A 391 28.56 -11.49 1.34
CA GLY A 391 28.18 -12.90 1.56
C GLY A 391 28.35 -13.80 0.34
N THR A 392 27.81 -15.02 0.42
CA THR A 392 27.83 -16.04 -0.65
C THR A 392 26.43 -16.56 -0.93
N ILE A 393 26.03 -16.52 -2.20
CA ILE A 393 24.78 -17.09 -2.72
C ILE A 393 25.15 -18.24 -3.66
N ARG A 394 24.86 -19.47 -3.26
CA ARG A 394 25.20 -20.69 -3.99
C ARG A 394 23.94 -21.44 -4.39
N GLY A 395 23.72 -21.58 -5.69
CA GLY A 395 22.72 -22.48 -6.24
C GLY A 395 23.32 -23.72 -6.87
N PHE A 396 22.49 -24.73 -7.08
CA PHE A 396 22.81 -25.83 -7.98
C PHE A 396 22.49 -25.40 -9.42
N ASP A 397 21.23 -25.09 -9.72
CA ASP A 397 20.81 -24.65 -11.04
C ASP A 397 21.25 -23.21 -11.31
N TYR A 398 20.90 -22.28 -10.41
CA TYR A 398 21.20 -20.86 -10.53
C TYR A 398 21.51 -20.26 -9.16
N GLY A 399 22.52 -19.40 -9.08
CA GLY A 399 22.73 -18.58 -7.88
C GLY A 399 21.53 -17.65 -7.69
N ILE A 400 21.21 -16.86 -8.71
CA ILE A 400 20.03 -15.98 -8.74
C ILE A 400 19.30 -16.16 -10.06
N LEU A 401 17.99 -16.41 -10.00
CA LEU A 401 17.08 -16.35 -11.15
C LEU A 401 16.20 -15.12 -11.01
N ALA A 402 16.29 -14.17 -11.94
CA ALA A 402 15.51 -12.94 -11.90
C ALA A 402 14.58 -12.80 -13.11
N SER A 403 13.28 -12.71 -12.84
CA SER A 403 12.24 -12.48 -13.85
C SER A 403 11.62 -11.08 -13.72
N VAL A 404 11.50 -10.53 -12.50
CA VAL A 404 10.90 -9.20 -12.25
C VAL A 404 11.70 -8.35 -11.27
N GLY A 405 11.49 -7.03 -11.32
CA GLY A 405 11.96 -6.10 -10.28
C GLY A 405 13.37 -5.55 -10.53
N SER A 406 14.14 -5.36 -9.47
CA SER A 406 15.49 -4.80 -9.53
C SER A 406 16.49 -5.69 -8.80
N LEU A 407 17.59 -6.03 -9.46
CA LEU A 407 18.73 -6.72 -8.86
C LEU A 407 19.94 -5.78 -8.85
N VAL A 408 20.46 -5.49 -7.66
CA VAL A 408 21.70 -4.73 -7.46
C VAL A 408 22.71 -5.58 -6.70
N VAL A 409 23.86 -5.86 -7.31
CA VAL A 409 24.99 -6.51 -6.62
C VAL A 409 26.12 -5.49 -6.49
N ASN A 410 26.41 -5.07 -5.26
CA ASN A 410 27.50 -4.17 -4.94
C ASN A 410 28.78 -4.94 -4.62
N ASP A 411 28.70 -6.07 -3.92
CA ASP A 411 29.82 -6.97 -3.60
C ASP A 411 29.29 -8.37 -3.16
N GLY A 412 30.18 -9.33 -2.88
CA GLY A 412 29.85 -10.70 -2.45
C GLY A 412 30.14 -11.75 -3.53
N THR A 413 29.72 -12.99 -3.31
CA THR A 413 29.89 -14.10 -4.26
C THR A 413 28.53 -14.67 -4.67
N VAL A 414 28.29 -14.79 -5.98
CA VAL A 414 27.14 -15.50 -6.54
C VAL A 414 27.67 -16.65 -7.38
N GLU A 415 27.32 -17.88 -7.01
CA GLU A 415 27.83 -19.08 -7.66
C GLU A 415 26.74 -20.10 -7.97
N ALA A 416 26.95 -20.83 -9.07
CA ALA A 416 26.15 -21.98 -9.45
C ALA A 416 27.05 -23.19 -9.66
N THR A 417 26.65 -24.34 -9.11
CA THR A 417 27.51 -25.54 -8.97
C THR A 417 27.00 -26.76 -9.75
N GLY A 418 25.80 -26.69 -10.31
CA GLY A 418 25.08 -27.83 -10.87
C GLY A 418 25.48 -28.19 -12.30
N HIS A 419 25.75 -29.48 -12.51
CA HIS A 419 26.05 -30.08 -13.81
C HIS A 419 24.82 -30.81 -14.37
N GLY A 420 23.96 -30.12 -15.12
CA GLY A 420 22.83 -30.77 -15.79
C GLY A 420 23.22 -31.48 -17.08
N ALA A 421 22.83 -32.76 -17.23
CA ALA A 421 22.97 -33.49 -18.48
C ALA A 421 22.19 -32.80 -19.62
N LYS A 422 22.88 -32.50 -20.72
CA LYS A 422 22.30 -31.95 -21.96
C LYS A 422 21.14 -32.84 -22.45
N LYS A 423 19.88 -32.51 -22.14
CA LYS A 423 18.73 -33.08 -22.87
C LYS A 423 18.51 -32.24 -24.12
N TYR A 424 19.05 -32.70 -25.24
CA TYR A 424 18.68 -32.17 -26.55
C TYR A 424 17.26 -32.60 -26.88
N ASN A 425 16.38 -31.65 -27.18
CA ASN A 425 15.15 -31.98 -27.89
C ASN A 425 15.51 -32.54 -29.27
N LYS A 426 14.64 -33.36 -29.86
CA LYS A 426 14.88 -34.01 -31.17
C LYS A 426 15.10 -33.01 -32.32
N ASP A 427 14.73 -31.75 -32.13
CA ASP A 427 14.89 -30.64 -33.08
C ASP A 427 16.20 -29.83 -32.87
N GLY A 428 17.03 -30.21 -31.90
CA GLY A 428 18.26 -29.51 -31.56
C GLY A 428 18.06 -28.28 -30.66
N SER A 429 16.84 -27.98 -30.19
CA SER A 429 16.59 -26.94 -29.21
C SER A 429 17.00 -27.36 -27.79
N TYR A 430 17.37 -26.36 -26.98
CA TYR A 430 17.86 -26.49 -25.60
C TYR A 430 16.90 -25.78 -24.64
N THR A 431 16.56 -26.37 -23.49
CA THR A 431 15.52 -25.83 -22.59
C THR A 431 15.96 -25.52 -21.15
N PHE A 432 17.20 -25.78 -20.73
CA PHE A 432 17.63 -25.48 -19.35
C PHE A 432 19.15 -25.30 -19.24
N HIS A 433 19.64 -24.16 -18.76
CA HIS A 433 21.08 -23.87 -18.55
C HIS A 433 21.43 -23.94 -17.04
N PRO A 434 21.47 -25.13 -16.41
CA PRO A 434 21.97 -25.25 -15.05
C PRO A 434 23.45 -24.85 -15.00
N GLY A 435 23.86 -24.23 -13.90
CA GLY A 435 25.24 -23.80 -13.67
C GLY A 435 25.50 -22.32 -13.93
N VAL A 436 24.48 -21.46 -13.99
CA VAL A 436 24.65 -20.00 -14.25
C VAL A 436 24.52 -19.19 -12.96
N ALA A 437 25.48 -18.32 -12.68
CA ALA A 437 25.48 -17.47 -11.48
C ALA A 437 24.24 -16.55 -11.41
N VAL A 438 23.96 -15.79 -12.47
CA VAL A 438 22.78 -14.92 -12.58
C VAL A 438 22.05 -15.17 -13.90
N ALA A 439 20.81 -15.65 -13.82
CA ALA A 439 19.95 -15.89 -14.98
C ALA A 439 18.79 -14.88 -15.02
N LEU A 440 18.49 -14.37 -16.23
CA LEU A 440 17.35 -13.51 -16.51
C LEU A 440 16.29 -14.29 -17.30
N ASP A 441 15.13 -14.54 -16.69
CA ASP A 441 14.03 -15.28 -17.34
C ASP A 441 13.08 -14.34 -18.09
N ASN A 442 12.93 -14.60 -19.40
CA ASN A 442 11.99 -13.96 -20.32
C ASN A 442 11.81 -12.44 -20.17
N PRO A 443 12.89 -11.63 -20.30
CA PRO A 443 12.87 -10.18 -20.08
C PRO A 443 11.98 -9.40 -21.07
N THR A 444 11.54 -10.04 -22.17
CA THR A 444 10.63 -9.41 -23.14
C THR A 444 9.20 -9.28 -22.63
N LYS A 445 8.80 -10.11 -21.64
CA LYS A 445 7.50 -10.04 -20.98
C LYS A 445 7.56 -9.38 -19.61
N HIS A 446 8.71 -9.43 -18.94
CA HIS A 446 8.89 -8.99 -17.57
C HIS A 446 10.04 -7.97 -17.46
N LYS A 447 9.77 -6.82 -16.84
CA LYS A 447 10.75 -5.73 -16.68
C LYS A 447 11.60 -6.00 -15.43
N CYS A 448 12.73 -6.67 -15.58
CA CYS A 448 13.76 -6.76 -14.54
C CYS A 448 14.94 -5.84 -14.89
N TRP A 449 15.38 -5.01 -13.96
CA TRP A 449 16.58 -4.16 -14.11
C TRP A 449 17.75 -4.74 -13.33
N LEU A 450 18.89 -4.94 -13.98
CA LEU A 450 20.09 -5.53 -13.40
C LEU A 450 21.23 -4.51 -13.31
N LYS A 451 21.79 -4.30 -12.11
CA LYS A 451 23.02 -3.54 -11.89
C LYS A 451 24.06 -4.37 -11.15
N LEU A 452 25.17 -4.70 -11.80
CA LEU A 452 26.30 -5.39 -11.19
C LEU A 452 27.46 -4.39 -11.07
N LYS A 453 27.81 -4.02 -9.84
CA LYS A 453 28.86 -3.02 -9.55
C LYS A 453 30.14 -3.64 -8.97
N GLY A 454 30.06 -4.88 -8.48
CA GLY A 454 31.15 -5.60 -7.84
C GLY A 454 30.76 -7.04 -7.48
N GLY A 455 31.66 -7.76 -6.83
CA GLY A 455 31.48 -9.16 -6.42
C GLY A 455 32.10 -10.19 -7.38
N ASN A 456 32.00 -11.47 -7.00
CA ASN A 456 32.51 -12.62 -7.73
C ASN A 456 31.34 -13.45 -8.28
N PHE A 457 31.36 -13.78 -9.57
CA PHE A 457 30.32 -14.52 -10.25
C PHE A 457 30.92 -15.80 -10.85
N ILE A 458 30.51 -16.94 -10.30
CA ILE A 458 31.11 -18.24 -10.60
C ILE A 458 30.06 -19.14 -11.24
N SER A 459 30.31 -19.59 -12.45
CA SER A 459 29.40 -20.49 -13.19
C SER A 459 30.13 -21.78 -13.54
N ASP A 460 29.51 -22.92 -13.24
CA ASP A 460 30.10 -24.24 -13.44
C ASP A 460 29.12 -25.16 -14.21
N PRO A 461 29.47 -25.67 -15.41
CA PRO A 461 30.75 -25.48 -16.12
C PRO A 461 30.99 -24.00 -16.49
N ALA A 462 32.27 -23.61 -16.54
CA ALA A 462 32.70 -22.27 -16.95
C ALA A 462 31.96 -21.84 -18.23
N GLY A 463 31.00 -20.95 -18.05
CA GLY A 463 30.00 -20.58 -19.04
C GLY A 463 29.45 -19.19 -18.74
N ILE A 464 28.40 -18.78 -19.46
CA ILE A 464 27.83 -17.43 -19.34
C ILE A 464 27.44 -17.15 -17.86
N CYS A 465 28.11 -16.20 -17.22
CA CYS A 465 27.81 -15.84 -15.83
C CYS A 465 26.53 -15.01 -15.68
N VAL A 466 26.14 -14.31 -16.75
CA VAL A 466 24.91 -13.50 -16.83
C VAL A 466 24.19 -13.83 -18.13
N GLY A 467 23.11 -14.62 -18.08
CA GLY A 467 22.44 -15.16 -19.27
C GLY A 467 20.95 -14.82 -19.40
N LYS A 468 20.46 -14.62 -20.63
CA LYS A 468 19.02 -14.52 -20.93
C LYS A 468 18.45 -15.90 -21.30
N MET A 469 17.28 -16.24 -20.77
CA MET A 469 16.52 -17.44 -21.16
C MET A 469 15.39 -17.09 -22.13
N TYR A 470 15.38 -17.71 -23.32
CA TYR A 470 14.25 -17.67 -24.25
C TYR A 470 13.61 -19.07 -24.34
N TYR A 471 12.28 -19.14 -24.18
CA TYR A 471 11.51 -20.40 -24.27
C TYR A 471 11.59 -21.09 -25.65
N ASP A 472 12.09 -20.41 -26.68
CA ASP A 472 12.29 -20.95 -28.04
C ASP A 472 13.72 -21.42 -28.33
N GLY A 473 14.62 -21.37 -27.34
CA GLY A 473 16.01 -21.82 -27.48
C GLY A 473 16.89 -20.90 -28.34
N THR A 474 16.46 -19.67 -28.67
CA THR A 474 17.27 -18.71 -29.41
C THR A 474 17.80 -17.60 -28.52
N SER A 475 19.13 -17.41 -28.46
CA SER A 475 19.72 -16.18 -27.89
C SER A 475 19.62 -15.06 -28.93
N LYS A 476 18.79 -14.03 -28.68
CA LYS A 476 18.78 -12.82 -29.50
C LYS A 476 19.50 -11.69 -28.78
N GLU A 477 20.53 -11.17 -29.44
CA GLU A 477 21.28 -10.00 -28.98
C GLU A 477 20.40 -8.75 -28.99
N GLN A 478 20.69 -7.86 -28.04
CA GLN A 478 20.11 -6.53 -27.82
C GLN A 478 18.85 -6.49 -26.93
N ASP A 479 19.05 -6.18 -25.64
CA ASP A 479 18.13 -5.29 -24.90
C ASP A 479 18.74 -4.69 -23.61
N THR A 480 18.24 -3.51 -23.24
CA THR A 480 18.87 -2.42 -22.46
C THR A 480 18.77 -2.46 -20.92
N CYS A 481 18.42 -3.61 -20.32
CA CYS A 481 18.08 -3.70 -18.88
C CYS A 481 19.23 -4.17 -17.97
N THR A 482 20.48 -4.11 -18.43
CA THR A 482 21.66 -4.56 -17.68
C THR A 482 22.74 -3.50 -17.69
N GLU A 483 23.31 -3.22 -16.53
CA GLU A 483 24.42 -2.28 -16.32
C GLU A 483 25.50 -3.00 -15.50
N ILE A 484 26.53 -3.52 -16.18
CA ILE A 484 27.71 -4.13 -15.52
C ILE A 484 28.83 -3.10 -15.49
N THR A 485 29.23 -2.70 -14.29
CA THR A 485 30.24 -1.66 -14.03
C THR A 485 31.38 -2.15 -13.12
N GLY A 486 31.32 -3.41 -12.68
CA GLY A 486 32.38 -4.03 -11.89
C GLY A 486 32.09 -5.49 -11.53
N GLY A 487 33.10 -6.18 -11.00
CA GLY A 487 33.03 -7.58 -10.57
C GLY A 487 34.01 -8.49 -11.31
N THR A 488 34.17 -9.71 -10.80
CA THR A 488 35.03 -10.76 -11.35
C THR A 488 34.18 -11.97 -11.76
N TYR A 489 34.43 -12.51 -12.95
CA TYR A 489 33.60 -13.49 -13.61
C TYR A 489 34.45 -14.68 -14.07
N THR A 490 33.90 -15.90 -14.05
CA THR A 490 34.59 -17.08 -14.61
C THR A 490 34.59 -17.14 -16.14
N THR A 491 33.91 -16.20 -16.80
CA THR A 491 33.81 -16.08 -18.27
C THR A 491 33.80 -14.60 -18.66
N GLU A 492 34.33 -14.29 -19.84
CA GLU A 492 34.34 -12.94 -20.41
C GLU A 492 32.93 -12.34 -20.45
N VAL A 493 32.82 -11.08 -20.02
CA VAL A 493 31.57 -10.31 -20.08
C VAL A 493 31.53 -9.57 -21.42
N PRO A 494 30.54 -9.84 -22.29
CA PRO A 494 30.42 -9.14 -23.56
C PRO A 494 30.23 -7.63 -23.42
N ASP A 495 30.84 -6.85 -24.33
CA ASP A 495 30.79 -5.37 -24.35
C ASP A 495 29.39 -4.77 -24.24
N TRP A 496 28.38 -5.42 -24.83
CA TRP A 496 27.00 -4.93 -24.84
C TRP A 496 26.28 -5.02 -23.48
N HIS A 497 26.88 -5.65 -22.46
CA HIS A 497 26.42 -5.59 -21.08
C HIS A 497 27.03 -4.44 -20.26
N MET A 498 28.06 -3.78 -20.80
CA MET A 498 28.81 -2.72 -20.13
C MET A 498 28.42 -1.35 -20.73
N PRO A 499 28.27 -0.29 -19.90
CA PRO A 499 28.08 1.06 -20.40
C PRO A 499 29.40 1.64 -20.97
N GLU A 500 29.32 2.73 -21.73
CA GLU A 500 30.50 3.45 -22.23
C GLU A 500 31.49 3.80 -21.10
N GLY A 501 32.79 3.62 -21.33
CA GLY A 501 33.84 3.88 -20.35
C GLY A 501 34.16 2.71 -19.43
N TYR A 502 33.68 1.50 -19.71
CA TYR A 502 34.02 0.26 -19.01
C TYR A 502 34.52 -0.82 -19.98
N THR A 503 35.42 -1.69 -19.51
CA THR A 503 36.02 -2.78 -20.29
C THR A 503 36.14 -4.04 -19.45
N CYS A 504 36.06 -5.21 -20.11
CA CYS A 504 36.29 -6.51 -19.49
C CYS A 504 37.74 -6.93 -19.76
N VAL A 505 38.49 -7.25 -18.70
CA VAL A 505 39.93 -7.57 -18.78
C VAL A 505 40.15 -9.02 -18.35
N ASP A 506 40.88 -9.78 -19.17
CA ASP A 506 41.37 -11.11 -18.82
C ASP A 506 42.46 -10.99 -17.73
N ASN A 507 42.26 -11.68 -16.61
CA ASN A 507 43.20 -11.69 -15.50
C ASN A 507 44.37 -12.68 -15.70
N GLY A 508 44.28 -13.56 -16.71
CA GLY A 508 45.28 -14.59 -16.99
C GLY A 508 45.22 -15.81 -16.08
N ASP A 509 44.25 -15.87 -15.16
CA ASP A 509 43.99 -16.97 -14.23
C ASP A 509 42.70 -17.75 -14.55
N GLY A 510 42.08 -17.46 -15.71
CA GLY A 510 40.79 -18.02 -16.11
C GLY A 510 39.59 -17.20 -15.64
N THR A 511 39.81 -16.03 -15.02
CA THR A 511 38.77 -15.08 -14.66
C THR A 511 38.88 -13.78 -15.45
N TRP A 512 37.78 -13.03 -15.46
CA TRP A 512 37.62 -11.77 -16.18
C TRP A 512 37.09 -10.71 -15.24
N THR A 513 37.63 -9.50 -15.28
CA THR A 513 37.18 -8.40 -14.40
C THR A 513 36.68 -7.22 -15.23
N VAL A 514 35.50 -6.72 -14.89
CA VAL A 514 34.97 -5.47 -15.47
C VAL A 514 35.50 -4.29 -14.67
N VAL A 515 36.10 -3.31 -15.36
CA VAL A 515 36.68 -2.10 -14.75
C VAL A 515 36.43 -0.87 -15.63
N ALA A 516 36.56 0.32 -15.05
CA ALA A 516 36.52 1.58 -15.80
C ALA A 516 37.75 1.71 -16.72
N GLU A 517 37.56 2.23 -17.93
CA GLU A 517 38.62 2.45 -18.90
C GLU A 517 39.73 3.34 -18.31
N GLY A 518 41.00 2.93 -18.51
CA GLY A 518 42.16 3.64 -17.98
C GLY A 518 42.56 3.27 -16.55
N THR A 519 41.84 2.33 -15.91
CA THR A 519 42.28 1.71 -14.66
C THR A 519 43.04 0.41 -14.94
N THR A 520 44.15 0.16 -14.23
CA THR A 520 44.89 -1.11 -14.33
C THR A 520 44.35 -2.07 -13.28
N PRO A 521 43.95 -3.31 -13.61
CA PRO A 521 43.51 -4.28 -12.61
C PRO A 521 44.62 -4.52 -11.58
N ALA A 522 44.27 -4.52 -10.29
CA ALA A 522 45.19 -4.99 -9.25
C ALA A 522 45.38 -6.51 -9.42
N PRO A 523 46.61 -7.05 -9.27
CA PRO A 523 46.85 -8.49 -9.44
C PRO A 523 45.99 -9.32 -8.48
N ALA A 524 45.31 -10.34 -9.00
CA ALA A 524 44.55 -11.28 -8.19
C ALA A 524 45.44 -11.96 -7.14
N THR A 525 44.95 -12.09 -5.91
CA THR A 525 45.62 -12.87 -4.86
C THR A 525 45.26 -14.34 -5.07
N PRO A 526 46.22 -15.25 -5.27
CA PRO A 526 45.91 -16.62 -5.66
C PRO A 526 45.27 -17.43 -4.52
N THR A 527 44.12 -18.03 -4.79
CA THR A 527 43.47 -19.04 -3.93
C THR A 527 44.17 -20.40 -4.11
N PRO A 528 44.44 -21.19 -3.05
CA PRO A 528 45.26 -22.40 -3.14
C PRO A 528 44.55 -23.56 -3.87
N VAL A 529 45.27 -24.18 -4.80
CA VAL A 529 44.86 -25.36 -5.59
C VAL A 529 44.78 -26.61 -4.71
N PRO A 530 43.68 -27.38 -4.70
CA PRO A 530 43.67 -28.72 -4.13
C PRO A 530 44.49 -29.68 -5.01
N ALA A 531 45.49 -30.32 -4.41
CA ALA A 531 46.23 -31.39 -5.05
C ALA A 531 45.36 -32.65 -5.17
N THR A 532 45.30 -33.25 -6.37
CA THR A 532 45.68 -34.64 -6.72
C THR A 532 44.85 -35.12 -7.93
N PRO A 533 45.45 -35.47 -9.09
CA PRO A 533 44.74 -36.21 -10.13
C PRO A 533 44.93 -37.72 -9.94
N THR A 534 43.83 -38.47 -9.89
CA THR A 534 43.83 -39.93 -10.03
C THR A 534 43.88 -40.26 -11.54
N PRO A 535 44.75 -41.18 -12.02
CA PRO A 535 44.92 -41.41 -13.46
C PRO A 535 43.79 -42.27 -14.04
N VAL A 536 43.23 -41.85 -15.18
CA VAL A 536 42.30 -42.65 -16.01
C VAL A 536 43.09 -43.41 -17.09
N PRO A 537 42.82 -44.70 -17.35
CA PRO A 537 43.53 -45.49 -18.36
C PRO A 537 43.15 -45.12 -19.80
N ALA A 538 44.15 -45.13 -20.68
CA ALA A 538 43.99 -44.93 -22.12
C ALA A 538 43.50 -46.20 -22.84
N THR A 539 42.55 -46.02 -23.77
CA THR A 539 42.34 -46.98 -24.87
C THR A 539 41.94 -46.22 -26.13
N PRO A 540 42.70 -46.32 -27.24
CA PRO A 540 42.35 -45.71 -28.51
C PRO A 540 41.60 -46.71 -29.41
N THR A 541 40.55 -46.26 -30.09
CA THR A 541 39.95 -46.99 -31.21
C THR A 541 40.07 -46.13 -32.47
N PRO A 542 40.76 -46.57 -33.54
CA PRO A 542 40.93 -45.78 -34.75
C PRO A 542 39.73 -45.97 -35.69
N VAL A 543 39.25 -44.88 -36.31
CA VAL A 543 38.33 -44.93 -37.45
C VAL A 543 39.11 -44.64 -38.73
N PRO A 544 39.01 -45.46 -39.80
CA PRO A 544 39.80 -45.28 -41.01
C PRO A 544 39.25 -44.19 -41.93
N ALA A 545 40.16 -43.47 -42.57
CA ALA A 545 39.91 -42.62 -43.73
C ALA A 545 39.75 -43.46 -45.00
N THR A 546 38.90 -43.03 -45.93
CA THR A 546 39.11 -43.32 -47.36
C THR A 546 38.44 -42.24 -48.23
N PRO A 547 39.16 -41.66 -49.22
CA PRO A 547 38.66 -40.62 -50.12
C PRO A 547 38.14 -41.22 -51.43
N THR A 548 37.31 -40.48 -52.16
CA THR A 548 37.02 -40.77 -53.57
C THR A 548 37.15 -39.49 -54.42
N PRO A 549 37.89 -39.51 -55.55
CA PRO A 549 38.22 -38.32 -56.34
C PRO A 549 37.25 -38.01 -57.50
N VAL A 550 37.43 -36.79 -58.02
CA VAL A 550 36.76 -36.02 -59.10
C VAL A 550 36.89 -36.66 -60.51
N PRO A 551 36.16 -36.17 -61.56
CA PRO A 551 36.83 -35.22 -62.47
C PRO A 551 35.97 -34.06 -63.04
N ALA A 552 36.66 -32.94 -63.34
CA ALA A 552 36.24 -31.80 -64.17
C ALA A 552 36.24 -32.18 -65.68
N THR A 553 35.65 -31.50 -66.66
CA THR A 553 35.82 -30.12 -67.21
C THR A 553 35.11 -30.13 -68.63
N PRO A 554 35.30 -29.16 -69.55
CA PRO A 554 34.66 -27.84 -69.79
C PRO A 554 33.72 -27.87 -71.05
N THR A 555 33.17 -26.77 -71.61
CA THR A 555 33.70 -25.91 -72.71
C THR A 555 32.55 -24.94 -73.21
N PRO A 556 32.72 -23.97 -74.16
CA PRO A 556 32.84 -22.52 -73.93
C PRO A 556 31.81 -21.59 -74.64
N VAL A 557 32.00 -20.27 -74.45
CA VAL A 557 31.31 -19.03 -74.94
C VAL A 557 31.56 -18.73 -76.44
N PRO A 558 30.80 -17.84 -77.15
CA PRO A 558 31.13 -16.39 -77.29
C PRO A 558 29.88 -15.45 -77.33
N ALA A 559 29.81 -14.20 -76.82
CA ALA A 559 30.54 -12.93 -76.98
C ALA A 559 29.99 -11.94 -78.07
N THR A 560 29.25 -10.89 -77.61
CA THR A 560 29.31 -9.43 -77.99
C THR A 560 28.91 -8.93 -79.42
N PRO A 561 28.76 -7.58 -79.71
CA PRO A 561 28.55 -6.35 -78.90
C PRO A 561 27.64 -5.19 -79.48
N THR A 562 27.31 -4.17 -78.63
CA THR A 562 27.21 -2.66 -78.83
C THR A 562 26.21 -1.98 -79.83
N PRO A 563 26.00 -0.62 -79.86
CA PRO A 563 26.04 0.51 -78.86
C PRO A 563 24.86 1.57 -78.95
N VAL A 564 24.49 2.35 -77.89
CA VAL A 564 24.61 3.87 -77.62
C VAL A 564 23.81 4.83 -78.57
N PRO A 565 23.40 6.13 -78.31
CA PRO A 565 23.49 7.15 -77.19
C PRO A 565 22.11 7.74 -76.72
N ALA A 566 21.87 8.51 -75.63
CA ALA A 566 22.38 9.72 -74.94
C ALA A 566 21.68 11.08 -75.28
N THR A 567 20.97 11.66 -74.27
CA THR A 567 20.82 13.12 -73.89
C THR A 567 20.12 14.14 -74.84
N PRO A 568 19.79 15.42 -74.48
CA PRO A 568 19.33 16.07 -73.20
C PRO A 568 18.26 17.24 -73.35
N THR A 569 17.63 17.70 -72.23
CA THR A 569 17.21 19.11 -71.83
C THR A 569 16.20 19.96 -72.70
N PRO A 570 15.77 21.22 -72.35
CA PRO A 570 15.08 21.80 -71.15
C PRO A 570 13.94 22.87 -71.44
N VAL A 571 13.09 23.23 -70.43
CA VAL A 571 12.55 24.61 -70.04
C VAL A 571 11.61 25.40 -71.04
N PRO A 572 10.83 26.51 -70.77
CA PRO A 572 10.41 27.33 -69.57
C PRO A 572 8.87 27.66 -69.44
N ALA A 573 8.54 28.55 -68.48
CA ALA A 573 7.25 28.99 -67.93
C ALA A 573 6.54 30.25 -68.54
N THR A 574 5.34 30.55 -67.98
CA THR A 574 4.60 31.87 -67.79
C THR A 574 3.82 32.50 -68.96
N PRO A 575 2.86 33.48 -68.78
CA PRO A 575 2.07 33.97 -67.61
C PRO A 575 0.57 34.39 -67.89
N THR A 576 -0.10 34.99 -66.86
CA THR A 576 -1.16 36.06 -66.87
C THR A 576 -2.62 35.71 -67.27
N ALA A 577 -3.73 36.29 -66.76
CA ALA A 577 -4.04 37.39 -65.82
C ALA A 577 -5.52 37.29 -65.34
N VAL A 578 -5.85 38.00 -64.25
CA VAL A 578 -7.18 38.20 -63.63
C VAL A 578 -8.01 39.26 -64.39
N PRO A 579 -9.36 39.24 -64.36
CA PRO A 579 -10.09 40.36 -63.74
C PRO A 579 -11.37 40.01 -62.94
N VAL A 580 -11.85 41.04 -62.23
CA VAL A 580 -12.69 41.17 -61.02
C VAL A 580 -14.22 41.28 -61.27
N THR A 581 -15.04 40.70 -60.35
CA THR A 581 -16.36 41.09 -59.71
C THR A 581 -17.51 41.79 -60.49
N PRO A 582 -18.85 41.67 -60.17
CA PRO A 582 -19.46 41.64 -58.81
C PRO A 582 -20.80 40.86 -58.54
N THR A 583 -20.99 40.47 -57.26
CA THR A 583 -22.18 40.53 -56.36
C THR A 583 -23.60 40.09 -56.81
N LYS A 584 -24.18 39.02 -56.18
CA LYS A 584 -25.26 39.07 -55.13
C LYS A 584 -25.90 37.68 -54.83
N ALA A 585 -25.81 37.26 -53.55
CA ALA A 585 -26.66 36.31 -52.77
C ALA A 585 -26.71 34.82 -53.18
N PRO A 586 -26.80 33.84 -52.24
CA PRO A 586 -27.52 33.90 -50.96
C PRO A 586 -26.62 33.83 -49.72
N ALA A 587 -27.19 34.29 -48.60
CA ALA A 587 -26.68 34.06 -47.26
C ALA A 587 -26.30 32.59 -47.09
N THR A 588 -25.06 32.35 -46.69
CA THR A 588 -24.63 31.05 -46.17
C THR A 588 -25.56 30.72 -45.01
N PRO A 589 -26.22 29.54 -44.98
CA PRO A 589 -27.06 29.18 -43.86
C PRO A 589 -26.21 29.22 -42.60
N THR A 590 -26.69 29.90 -41.56
CA THR A 590 -26.18 29.76 -40.21
C THR A 590 -25.96 28.27 -39.96
N PRO A 591 -24.74 27.82 -39.64
CA PRO A 591 -24.49 26.40 -39.45
C PRO A 591 -25.49 25.87 -38.42
N ALA A 592 -26.20 24.81 -38.77
CA ALA A 592 -27.17 24.20 -37.87
C ALA A 592 -26.47 23.90 -36.53
N VAL A 593 -27.04 24.40 -35.43
CA VAL A 593 -26.46 24.32 -34.08
C VAL A 593 -26.07 22.89 -33.67
N SER A 594 -26.66 21.88 -34.33
CA SER A 594 -26.30 20.46 -34.25
C SER A 594 -24.87 20.08 -34.69
N ALA A 595 -24.07 21.00 -35.24
CA ALA A 595 -22.71 20.72 -35.73
C ALA A 595 -21.59 21.01 -34.72
N ILE A 596 -21.90 21.65 -33.58
CA ILE A 596 -20.91 22.04 -32.57
C ILE A 596 -20.57 20.83 -31.71
N LYS A 597 -19.28 20.48 -31.66
CA LYS A 597 -18.77 19.35 -30.89
C LYS A 597 -17.63 19.77 -29.99
N GLY A 598 -17.81 19.63 -28.69
CA GLY A 598 -16.74 19.79 -27.72
C GLY A 598 -15.95 18.50 -27.59
N LYS A 599 -14.65 18.52 -27.89
CA LYS A 599 -13.78 17.36 -27.75
C LYS A 599 -13.03 17.41 -26.42
N ILE A 600 -13.22 16.42 -25.57
CA ILE A 600 -12.42 16.25 -24.35
C ILE A 600 -11.05 15.69 -24.77
N ILE A 601 -10.01 16.50 -24.57
CA ILE A 601 -8.64 16.18 -24.99
C ILE A 601 -7.71 15.85 -23.81
N GLY A 602 -8.15 16.09 -22.57
CA GLY A 602 -7.42 15.75 -21.37
C GLY A 602 -8.27 15.89 -20.11
N THR A 603 -7.92 15.12 -19.09
CA THR A 603 -8.48 15.22 -17.74
C THR A 603 -7.34 15.21 -16.72
N GLY A 604 -7.53 15.92 -15.60
CA GLY A 604 -6.53 16.04 -14.54
C GLY A 604 -7.16 16.35 -13.19
N LEU A 605 -6.35 16.36 -12.13
CA LEU A 605 -6.79 16.76 -10.80
C LEU A 605 -6.59 18.27 -10.61
N SER A 606 -7.53 18.91 -9.93
CA SER A 606 -7.47 20.32 -9.53
C SER A 606 -7.58 20.42 -8.01
N LEU A 607 -6.63 21.12 -7.39
CA LEU A 607 -6.49 21.24 -5.94
C LEU A 607 -6.37 22.73 -5.55
N LYS A 608 -7.48 23.35 -5.16
CA LYS A 608 -7.53 24.77 -4.76
C LYS A 608 -8.34 24.97 -3.47
N GLY A 609 -7.98 24.22 -2.43
CA GLY A 609 -8.76 24.13 -1.18
C GLY A 609 -9.99 23.20 -1.28
N LYS A 610 -10.23 22.71 -2.48
CA LYS A 610 -11.26 21.75 -2.87
C LYS A 610 -10.63 20.61 -3.65
N ILE A 611 -11.28 19.46 -3.64
CA ILE A 611 -10.92 18.32 -4.47
C ILE A 611 -11.72 18.43 -5.77
N GLY A 612 -11.06 18.36 -6.91
CA GLY A 612 -11.75 18.55 -8.18
C GLY A 612 -11.04 17.99 -9.40
N ALA A 613 -11.73 18.08 -10.52
CA ALA A 613 -11.28 17.71 -11.84
C ALA A 613 -10.97 18.95 -12.67
N GLN A 614 -9.96 18.83 -13.52
CA GLN A 614 -9.73 19.72 -14.66
C GLN A 614 -10.05 18.93 -15.93
N LEU A 615 -10.86 19.50 -16.82
CA LEU A 615 -11.16 18.94 -18.15
C LEU A 615 -10.72 19.95 -19.21
N LEU A 616 -9.94 19.48 -20.18
CA LEU A 616 -9.53 20.25 -21.34
C LEU A 616 -10.52 19.99 -22.48
N LEU A 617 -11.33 20.99 -22.81
CA LEU A 617 -12.38 20.90 -23.81
C LEU A 617 -12.01 21.73 -25.04
N SER A 618 -11.81 21.05 -26.17
CA SER A 618 -11.34 21.64 -27.42
C SER A 618 -12.44 21.74 -28.47
N PHE A 619 -12.50 22.89 -29.14
CA PHE A 619 -13.40 23.16 -30.25
C PHE A 619 -12.62 23.57 -31.50
N THR A 620 -13.02 23.06 -32.66
CA THR A 620 -12.29 23.25 -33.93
C THR A 620 -12.58 24.57 -34.66
N ASP A 621 -13.51 25.39 -34.16
CA ASP A 621 -13.87 26.68 -34.78
C ASP A 621 -14.35 27.67 -33.70
N ALA A 622 -13.46 28.59 -33.30
CA ALA A 622 -13.73 29.57 -32.25
C ALA A 622 -14.89 30.51 -32.57
N ALA A 623 -15.06 30.89 -33.84
CA ALA A 623 -16.16 31.78 -34.25
C ALA A 623 -17.53 31.08 -34.16
N VAL A 624 -17.57 29.76 -34.39
CA VAL A 624 -18.80 28.97 -34.20
C VAL A 624 -19.15 28.82 -32.72
N VAL A 625 -18.15 28.68 -31.85
CA VAL A 625 -18.36 28.62 -30.38
C VAL A 625 -18.85 29.95 -29.84
N GLU A 626 -18.22 31.06 -30.25
CA GLU A 626 -18.60 32.41 -29.82
C GLU A 626 -20.04 32.75 -30.24
N ASN A 627 -20.47 32.36 -31.43
CA ASN A 627 -21.84 32.57 -31.90
C ASN A 627 -22.88 31.67 -31.20
N ALA A 628 -22.47 30.50 -30.72
CA ALA A 628 -23.36 29.57 -30.05
C ALA A 628 -23.49 29.81 -28.54
N ASP A 629 -22.51 30.51 -27.94
CA ASP A 629 -22.38 30.82 -26.50
C ASP A 629 -22.81 29.64 -25.63
N PRO A 630 -22.17 28.46 -25.77
CA PRO A 630 -22.62 27.26 -25.10
C PRO A 630 -22.48 27.38 -23.58
N GLU A 631 -23.40 26.74 -22.85
CA GLU A 631 -23.36 26.61 -21.41
C GLU A 631 -22.92 25.20 -21.02
N VAL A 632 -22.10 25.14 -19.98
CA VAL A 632 -21.65 23.90 -19.35
C VAL A 632 -22.61 23.61 -18.20
N MET A 633 -23.35 22.52 -18.29
CA MET A 633 -24.19 22.03 -17.21
C MET A 633 -23.46 20.90 -16.50
N ILE A 634 -23.20 21.07 -15.21
CA ILE A 634 -22.55 20.08 -14.36
C ILE A 634 -23.55 19.64 -13.30
N THR A 635 -23.81 18.34 -13.26
CA THR A 635 -24.69 17.71 -12.27
C THR A 635 -23.88 16.81 -11.36
N VAL A 636 -23.94 17.08 -10.05
CA VAL A 636 -23.29 16.27 -9.00
C VAL A 636 -24.36 15.87 -7.98
N ASP A 637 -24.55 14.58 -7.77
CA ASP A 637 -25.54 14.05 -6.80
C ASP A 637 -26.96 14.65 -7.00
N GLY A 638 -27.36 14.82 -8.27
CA GLY A 638 -28.65 15.40 -8.67
C GLY A 638 -28.77 16.92 -8.54
N LYS A 639 -27.73 17.62 -8.07
CA LYS A 639 -27.67 19.09 -8.05
C LYS A 639 -26.99 19.60 -9.31
N GLU A 640 -27.71 20.45 -10.04
CA GLU A 640 -27.25 21.02 -11.30
C GLU A 640 -26.66 22.42 -11.09
N THR A 641 -25.53 22.67 -11.75
CA THR A 641 -24.89 23.98 -11.86
C THR A 641 -24.70 24.29 -13.33
N VAL A 642 -25.02 25.51 -13.73
CA VAL A 642 -24.90 25.97 -15.12
C VAL A 642 -23.96 27.16 -15.15
N GLN A 643 -22.94 27.09 -16.00
CA GLN A 643 -21.96 28.17 -16.19
C GLN A 643 -21.69 28.36 -17.67
N LYS A 644 -21.56 29.61 -18.11
CA LYS A 644 -21.20 29.90 -19.50
C LYS A 644 -19.81 29.38 -19.83
N LEU A 645 -19.65 28.77 -21.01
CA LEU A 645 -18.32 28.28 -21.44
C LEU A 645 -17.30 29.41 -21.54
N SER A 646 -17.74 30.61 -21.93
CA SER A 646 -16.91 31.82 -22.04
C SER A 646 -16.33 32.34 -20.72
N GLU A 647 -16.87 31.89 -19.58
CA GLU A 647 -16.36 32.25 -18.24
C GLU A 647 -15.19 31.38 -17.79
N TYR A 648 -14.90 30.28 -18.50
CA TYR A 648 -13.73 29.45 -18.21
C TYR A 648 -12.47 30.02 -18.86
N GLU A 649 -11.33 29.81 -18.20
CA GLU A 649 -10.02 30.09 -18.78
C GLU A 649 -9.85 29.30 -20.07
N HIS A 650 -9.36 29.95 -21.12
CA HIS A 650 -9.19 29.34 -22.43
C HIS A 650 -8.00 29.93 -23.18
N TYR A 651 -7.49 29.15 -24.12
CA TYR A 651 -6.39 29.57 -24.98
C TYR A 651 -6.49 28.91 -26.36
N ALA A 652 -5.93 29.61 -27.35
CA ALA A 652 -5.81 29.11 -28.70
C ALA A 652 -4.71 28.04 -28.79
N SER A 653 -5.02 26.90 -29.39
CA SER A 653 -4.08 25.81 -29.70
C SER A 653 -4.19 25.43 -31.17
N GLY A 654 -3.36 26.05 -32.01
CA GLY A 654 -3.42 25.90 -33.45
C GLY A 654 -4.69 26.52 -34.04
N LYS A 655 -5.55 25.69 -34.65
CA LYS A 655 -6.87 26.12 -35.16
C LYS A 655 -8.00 25.94 -34.15
N ASN A 656 -7.70 25.37 -32.99
CA ASN A 656 -8.69 25.03 -31.99
C ASN A 656 -8.66 26.04 -30.84
N GLU A 657 -9.82 26.22 -30.21
CA GLU A 657 -9.94 26.89 -28.91
C GLU A 657 -10.03 25.81 -27.83
N VAL A 658 -9.25 25.94 -26.74
CA VAL A 658 -9.24 24.97 -25.63
C VAL A 658 -9.66 25.68 -24.35
N TYR A 659 -10.73 25.18 -23.73
CA TYR A 659 -11.26 25.65 -22.45
C TYR A 659 -10.84 24.73 -21.31
N GLU A 660 -10.49 25.32 -20.17
CA GLU A 660 -10.11 24.63 -18.95
C GLU A 660 -11.25 24.62 -17.94
N LEU A 661 -12.02 23.54 -17.94
CA LEU A 661 -13.17 23.40 -17.05
C LEU A 661 -12.71 22.84 -15.71
N GLN A 662 -13.02 23.53 -14.61
CA GLN A 662 -12.74 23.07 -13.25
C GLN A 662 -14.04 22.67 -12.56
N VAL A 663 -14.11 21.41 -12.12
CA VAL A 663 -15.26 20.87 -11.39
C VAL A 663 -14.80 20.48 -10.00
N PHE A 664 -15.33 21.14 -8.96
CA PHE A 664 -14.97 20.86 -7.58
C PHE A 664 -16.11 20.17 -6.85
N VAL A 665 -15.75 19.23 -5.99
CA VAL A 665 -16.68 18.53 -5.11
C VAL A 665 -16.13 18.53 -3.67
N PRO A 666 -17.01 18.45 -2.65
CA PRO A 666 -16.61 18.09 -1.29
C PRO A 666 -15.79 16.81 -1.27
N ALA A 667 -14.80 16.71 -0.37
CA ALA A 667 -13.93 15.54 -0.29
C ALA A 667 -14.70 14.22 -0.10
N LYS A 668 -15.80 14.24 0.66
CA LYS A 668 -16.69 13.07 0.82
C LYS A 668 -17.35 12.59 -0.48
N GLN A 669 -17.42 13.43 -1.51
CA GLN A 669 -18.08 13.16 -2.80
C GLN A 669 -17.08 12.71 -3.89
N ILE A 670 -15.87 12.26 -3.52
CA ILE A 670 -14.85 11.82 -4.51
C ILE A 670 -15.38 10.73 -5.47
N ASN A 671 -16.26 9.86 -4.97
CA ASN A 671 -16.87 8.76 -5.70
C ASN A 671 -18.23 9.10 -6.31
N ASP A 672 -18.75 10.31 -6.08
CA ASP A 672 -20.03 10.69 -6.65
C ASP A 672 -19.92 10.88 -8.16
N THR A 673 -20.98 10.49 -8.84
CA THR A 673 -21.11 10.68 -10.28
C THR A 673 -21.25 12.16 -10.60
N ILE A 674 -20.36 12.63 -11.47
CA ILE A 674 -20.39 13.95 -12.10
C ILE A 674 -20.81 13.76 -13.56
N GLU A 675 -21.91 14.40 -13.93
CA GLU A 675 -22.36 14.46 -15.32
C GLU A 675 -22.11 15.86 -15.89
N LEU A 676 -21.35 15.94 -16.98
CA LEU A 676 -21.12 17.17 -17.74
C LEU A 676 -21.89 17.12 -19.05
N LYS A 677 -22.70 18.15 -19.30
CA LYS A 677 -23.41 18.39 -20.56
C LYS A 677 -23.01 19.74 -21.14
N LEU A 678 -23.07 19.85 -22.45
CA LEU A 678 -23.02 21.12 -23.14
C LEU A 678 -24.39 21.40 -23.71
N VAL A 679 -24.90 22.61 -23.51
CA VAL A 679 -26.14 23.08 -24.14
C VAL A 679 -25.87 24.38 -24.89
N ASP A 680 -26.63 24.63 -25.94
CA ASP A 680 -26.64 25.95 -26.58
C ASP A 680 -27.52 26.95 -25.81
N LYS A 681 -27.49 28.21 -26.23
CA LYS A 681 -28.34 29.30 -25.70
C LYS A 681 -29.85 29.03 -25.71
N ASP A 682 -30.31 28.04 -26.48
CA ASP A 682 -31.72 27.65 -26.59
C ASP A 682 -32.03 26.39 -25.74
N GLY A 683 -31.07 25.92 -24.93
CA GLY A 683 -31.20 24.79 -24.01
C GLY A 683 -31.09 23.43 -24.68
N LYS A 684 -30.59 23.36 -25.92
CA LYS A 684 -30.47 22.10 -26.67
C LYS A 684 -29.09 21.47 -26.45
N ASN A 685 -29.08 20.16 -26.19
CA ASN A 685 -27.85 19.39 -26.01
C ASN A 685 -26.92 19.47 -27.24
N LEU A 686 -25.68 19.85 -26.98
CA LEU A 686 -24.55 19.78 -27.91
C LEU A 686 -23.79 18.47 -27.71
N GLN A 687 -23.05 18.04 -28.72
CA GLN A 687 -22.32 16.77 -28.66
C GLN A 687 -20.95 16.93 -27.99
N LEU A 688 -20.61 15.97 -27.14
CA LEU A 688 -19.28 15.78 -26.60
C LEU A 688 -18.57 14.62 -27.31
N VAL A 689 -17.25 14.72 -27.44
CA VAL A 689 -16.41 13.67 -28.02
C VAL A 689 -15.27 13.34 -27.07
N SER A 690 -15.13 12.06 -26.69
CA SER A 690 -13.99 11.54 -25.94
C SER A 690 -13.41 10.32 -26.65
N GLY A 691 -12.13 10.41 -27.05
CA GLY A 691 -11.50 9.41 -27.93
C GLY A 691 -12.25 9.28 -29.26
N LYS A 692 -12.80 8.09 -29.54
CA LYS A 692 -13.62 7.80 -30.74
C LYS A 692 -15.13 7.85 -30.46
N LYS A 693 -15.55 8.08 -29.21
CA LYS A 693 -16.96 8.06 -28.80
C LYS A 693 -17.55 9.46 -28.87
N THR A 694 -18.74 9.57 -29.46
CA THR A 694 -19.59 10.77 -29.37
C THR A 694 -20.69 10.49 -28.36
N MET A 695 -20.98 11.45 -27.49
CA MET A 695 -21.90 11.31 -26.37
C MET A 695 -22.64 12.63 -26.10
N GLU A 696 -23.82 12.56 -25.49
CA GLU A 696 -24.59 13.75 -25.09
C GLU A 696 -24.15 14.29 -23.73
N SER A 697 -23.62 13.42 -22.87
CA SER A 697 -23.02 13.80 -21.60
C SER A 697 -21.73 13.01 -21.35
N TYR A 698 -20.80 13.65 -20.66
CA TYR A 698 -19.57 13.02 -20.17
C TYR A 698 -19.73 12.74 -18.67
N VAL A 699 -19.77 11.45 -18.33
CA VAL A 699 -19.98 10.98 -16.96
C VAL A 699 -18.66 10.46 -16.42
N PHE A 700 -18.27 10.94 -15.24
CA PHE A 700 -17.04 10.55 -14.54
C PHE A 700 -17.17 10.80 -13.04
N SER A 701 -16.23 10.32 -12.24
CA SER A 701 -16.02 10.71 -10.84
C SER A 701 -14.62 11.29 -10.65
N ILE A 702 -14.37 11.97 -9.53
CA ILE A 702 -12.99 12.36 -9.21
C ILE A 702 -12.13 11.12 -8.98
N ASN A 703 -12.69 10.06 -8.38
CA ASN A 703 -11.98 8.80 -8.20
C ASN A 703 -11.56 8.17 -9.53
N ASP A 704 -12.36 8.24 -10.60
CA ASP A 704 -12.00 7.74 -11.94
C ASP A 704 -10.74 8.46 -12.47
N ILE A 705 -10.64 9.76 -12.22
CA ILE A 705 -9.46 10.55 -12.58
C ILE A 705 -8.28 10.06 -11.76
N THR A 706 -8.40 9.92 -10.43
CA THR A 706 -7.30 9.39 -9.60
C THR A 706 -6.83 8.00 -10.05
N GLU A 707 -7.75 7.13 -10.47
CA GLU A 707 -7.43 5.81 -10.99
C GLU A 707 -6.65 5.86 -12.30
N SER A 708 -6.91 6.85 -13.15
CA SER A 708 -6.12 7.05 -14.38
C SER A 708 -4.64 7.34 -14.10
N TYR A 709 -4.33 8.05 -13.01
CA TYR A 709 -2.94 8.27 -12.56
C TYR A 709 -2.33 6.96 -12.04
N LEU A 710 -3.08 6.22 -11.22
CA LEU A 710 -2.62 4.97 -10.59
C LEU A 710 -2.49 3.80 -11.58
N ALA A 711 -3.24 3.81 -12.68
CA ALA A 711 -3.15 2.79 -13.73
C ALA A 711 -1.91 2.95 -14.60
N LYS A 712 -1.32 4.14 -14.66
CA LYS A 712 -0.13 4.47 -15.47
C LYS A 712 0.89 5.29 -14.69
N PRO A 713 1.37 4.78 -13.54
CA PRO A 713 2.20 5.57 -12.63
C PRO A 713 3.51 6.02 -13.29
N SER A 714 4.03 5.27 -14.27
CA SER A 714 5.24 5.62 -15.03
C SER A 714 5.13 6.90 -15.87
N LEU A 715 3.92 7.41 -16.12
CA LEU A 715 3.71 8.69 -16.82
C LEU A 715 3.78 9.89 -15.88
N TYR A 716 3.84 9.66 -14.58
CA TYR A 716 3.78 10.69 -13.54
C TYR A 716 4.96 10.54 -12.59
N GLY A 717 5.35 11.64 -11.94
CA GLY A 717 6.39 11.59 -10.92
C GLY A 717 5.93 10.84 -9.66
N GLU A 718 6.87 10.29 -8.91
CA GLU A 718 6.60 9.59 -7.64
C GLU A 718 5.80 10.47 -6.67
N LYS A 719 6.20 11.73 -6.49
CA LYS A 719 5.49 12.73 -5.67
C LYS A 719 4.03 12.90 -6.10
N THR A 720 3.73 12.87 -7.40
CA THR A 720 2.37 12.96 -7.93
C THR A 720 1.55 11.74 -7.52
N ILE A 721 2.10 10.54 -7.70
CA ILE A 721 1.41 9.29 -7.37
C ILE A 721 1.17 9.18 -5.86
N ASP A 722 2.13 9.61 -5.06
CA ASP A 722 2.01 9.69 -3.61
C ASP A 722 0.91 10.67 -3.17
N LEU A 723 0.85 11.85 -3.78
CA LEU A 723 -0.22 12.80 -3.52
C LEU A 723 -1.60 12.25 -3.92
N VAL A 724 -1.70 11.58 -5.08
CA VAL A 724 -2.95 10.95 -5.55
C VAL A 724 -3.45 9.90 -4.56
N LYS A 725 -2.56 9.02 -4.06
CA LYS A 725 -2.91 8.05 -3.01
C LYS A 725 -3.38 8.75 -1.73
N ALA A 726 -2.70 9.81 -1.32
CA ALA A 726 -3.07 10.57 -0.14
C ALA A 726 -4.45 11.25 -0.28
N ILE A 727 -4.78 11.79 -1.47
CA ILE A 727 -6.11 12.35 -1.77
C ILE A 727 -7.20 11.30 -1.62
N ARG A 728 -7.02 10.10 -2.19
CA ARG A 728 -8.02 9.02 -2.07
C ARG A 728 -8.28 8.63 -0.62
N ASN A 729 -7.22 8.47 0.17
CA ASN A 729 -7.33 8.17 1.60
C ASN A 729 -7.96 9.32 2.39
N TYR A 730 -7.55 10.57 2.15
CA TYR A 730 -8.14 11.76 2.76
C TYR A 730 -9.65 11.83 2.52
N CYS A 731 -10.08 11.61 1.28
CA CYS A 731 -11.50 11.58 0.93
C CYS A 731 -12.23 10.39 1.57
N GLY A 732 -11.63 9.20 1.57
CA GLY A 732 -12.19 8.01 2.24
C GLY A 732 -12.39 8.20 3.74
N TYR A 733 -11.39 8.74 4.45
CA TYR A 733 -11.53 9.08 5.87
C TYR A 733 -12.55 10.20 6.11
N THR A 734 -12.69 11.15 5.17
CA THR A 734 -13.76 12.15 5.22
C THR A 734 -15.15 11.51 5.11
N GLN A 735 -15.31 10.52 4.23
CA GLN A 735 -16.55 9.75 4.12
C GLN A 735 -16.88 9.04 5.43
N LEU A 736 -15.90 8.39 6.07
CA LEU A 736 -16.08 7.74 7.37
C LEU A 736 -16.45 8.73 8.49
N MET A 737 -15.74 9.87 8.58
CA MET A 737 -16.03 10.88 9.60
C MET A 737 -17.40 11.52 9.43
N THR A 738 -17.86 11.70 8.20
CA THR A 738 -19.16 12.35 7.89
C THR A 738 -20.32 11.37 7.75
N GLY A 739 -20.06 10.06 7.74
CA GLY A 739 -21.07 9.03 7.48
C GLY A 739 -21.60 9.03 6.05
N TYR A 740 -20.88 9.62 5.09
CA TYR A 740 -21.35 9.80 3.72
C TYR A 740 -20.91 8.65 2.81
N LYS A 741 -21.86 7.79 2.41
CA LYS A 741 -21.64 6.65 1.49
C LYS A 741 -20.39 5.84 1.86
N THR A 742 -20.25 5.49 3.13
CA THR A 742 -19.02 4.91 3.72
C THR A 742 -18.57 3.61 3.05
N GLU A 743 -19.50 2.86 2.46
CA GLU A 743 -19.26 1.65 1.66
C GLU A 743 -18.45 1.90 0.39
N SER A 744 -18.44 3.13 -0.11
CA SER A 744 -17.63 3.53 -1.27
C SER A 744 -16.24 4.07 -0.89
N ALA A 745 -15.94 4.19 0.40
CA ALA A 745 -14.67 4.74 0.86
C ALA A 745 -13.51 3.80 0.50
N VAL A 746 -12.56 4.31 -0.29
CA VAL A 746 -11.35 3.57 -0.66
C VAL A 746 -10.20 4.00 0.23
N ILE A 747 -9.90 3.20 1.26
CA ILE A 747 -8.84 3.45 2.23
C ILE A 747 -7.79 2.34 2.12
N THR A 748 -6.55 2.76 1.92
CA THR A 748 -5.36 1.90 1.78
C THR A 748 -4.30 2.22 2.82
N ASP A 749 -4.36 3.43 3.39
CA ASP A 749 -3.44 3.90 4.40
C ASP A 749 -4.01 3.60 5.79
N LYS A 750 -3.30 2.81 6.59
CA LYS A 750 -3.71 2.41 7.94
C LYS A 750 -3.35 3.43 9.03
N LEU A 751 -2.78 4.59 8.66
CA LEU A 751 -2.39 5.68 9.55
C LEU A 751 -1.38 5.28 10.64
N THR A 752 -0.60 4.23 10.40
CA THR A 752 0.39 3.69 11.33
C THR A 752 1.53 4.69 11.56
N GLY A 753 2.05 4.73 12.79
CA GLY A 753 3.20 5.56 13.14
C GLY A 753 2.94 7.05 13.33
N ILE A 754 1.68 7.52 13.29
CA ILE A 754 1.34 8.93 13.59
C ILE A 754 0.94 9.06 15.06
N THR A 755 1.67 9.91 15.78
CA THR A 755 1.50 10.18 17.21
C THR A 755 1.33 11.67 17.47
N ALA A 756 0.92 12.03 18.70
CA ALA A 756 0.84 13.43 19.12
C ALA A 756 2.18 14.17 18.96
N LYS A 757 3.31 13.46 19.14
CA LYS A 757 4.66 14.01 19.04
C LYS A 757 4.94 14.59 17.65
N ASP A 758 4.44 13.92 16.60
CA ASP A 758 4.64 14.33 15.21
C ASP A 758 3.92 15.65 14.90
N LEU A 759 2.83 15.93 15.62
CA LEU A 759 2.04 17.13 15.44
C LEU A 759 2.36 18.26 16.42
N LEU A 760 3.18 18.04 17.46
CA LEU A 760 3.59 19.06 18.42
C LEU A 760 4.09 20.38 17.78
N PRO A 761 4.84 20.37 16.65
CA PRO A 761 5.26 21.61 15.99
C PRO A 761 4.11 22.49 15.49
N TYR A 762 2.91 21.92 15.32
CA TYR A 762 1.71 22.60 14.81
C TYR A 762 0.75 23.02 15.92
N ALA A 763 1.10 22.85 17.20
CA ALA A 763 0.24 23.27 18.31
C ALA A 763 -0.13 24.76 18.22
N VAL A 764 -1.36 25.10 18.66
CA VAL A 764 -1.85 26.49 18.63
C VAL A 764 -0.96 27.38 19.48
N ALA A 765 -0.52 28.51 18.91
CA ALA A 765 0.15 29.56 19.66
C ALA A 765 -0.81 30.73 19.86
N ALA A 766 -1.36 30.85 21.08
CA ALA A 766 -2.23 31.96 21.47
C ALA A 766 -1.60 32.76 22.62
N ASP A 767 -1.86 34.07 22.63
CA ASP A 767 -1.40 34.95 23.71
C ASP A 767 -1.95 34.49 25.07
N LYS A 768 -1.10 34.57 26.11
CA LYS A 768 -1.48 34.13 27.48
C LYS A 768 -2.00 35.27 28.36
N LYS A 769 -2.00 36.53 27.89
CA LYS A 769 -1.98 37.72 28.77
C LYS A 769 -2.87 38.92 28.40
N SER A 770 -3.59 38.96 27.28
CA SER A 770 -4.13 40.26 26.83
C SER A 770 -5.42 40.74 27.51
N GLY A 771 -6.13 39.89 28.27
CA GLY A 771 -7.32 40.30 29.02
C GLY A 771 -8.53 40.78 28.18
N ILE A 772 -8.38 40.95 26.86
CA ILE A 772 -9.44 41.42 25.96
C ILE A 772 -10.19 40.28 25.26
N ALA A 773 -9.53 39.13 25.07
CA ALA A 773 -10.08 37.92 24.47
C ALA A 773 -9.43 36.66 25.07
N LYS A 774 -10.05 35.50 24.83
CA LYS A 774 -9.54 34.18 25.25
C LYS A 774 -9.74 33.16 24.13
N TYR A 775 -8.70 32.42 23.79
CA TYR A 775 -8.80 31.27 22.88
C TYR A 775 -9.66 30.15 23.51
N VAL A 776 -10.60 29.60 22.74
CA VAL A 776 -11.55 28.58 23.17
C VAL A 776 -11.24 27.23 22.53
N GLY A 777 -11.01 27.17 21.21
CA GLY A 777 -10.81 25.90 20.51
C GLY A 777 -10.71 26.02 19.00
N LEU A 778 -10.68 24.86 18.33
CA LEU A 778 -10.66 24.74 16.88
C LEU A 778 -11.75 23.78 16.39
N GLY A 779 -12.26 24.02 15.19
CA GLY A 779 -13.14 23.13 14.45
C GLY A 779 -12.61 22.92 13.04
N LEU A 780 -12.83 21.73 12.48
CA LEU A 780 -12.56 21.44 11.07
C LEU A 780 -13.88 21.21 10.35
N ALA A 781 -14.11 21.97 9.28
CA ALA A 781 -15.26 21.82 8.41
C ALA A 781 -14.82 21.13 7.11
N LEU A 782 -15.53 20.05 6.77
CA LEU A 782 -15.25 19.19 5.61
C LEU A 782 -16.46 19.04 4.66
N GLN A 783 -17.48 19.90 4.83
CA GLN A 783 -18.75 19.78 4.10
C GLN A 783 -18.67 20.24 2.64
N SER A 784 -17.77 21.17 2.33
CA SER A 784 -17.55 21.73 1.00
C SER A 784 -16.07 21.80 0.70
N ASP A 785 -15.35 22.57 1.50
CA ASP A 785 -13.92 22.81 1.37
C ASP A 785 -13.22 22.30 2.63
N THR A 786 -11.88 22.21 2.60
CA THR A 786 -11.13 22.03 3.85
C THR A 786 -11.01 23.40 4.52
N SER A 787 -11.92 23.67 5.46
CA SER A 787 -11.96 24.93 6.21
C SER A 787 -11.70 24.68 7.69
N MET A 788 -11.13 25.67 8.38
CA MET A 788 -10.92 25.61 9.83
C MET A 788 -11.62 26.78 10.53
N GLN A 789 -12.29 26.49 11.63
CA GLN A 789 -12.89 27.49 12.50
C GLN A 789 -12.02 27.69 13.74
N VAL A 790 -11.75 28.94 14.10
CA VAL A 790 -11.01 29.32 15.30
C VAL A 790 -11.95 30.00 16.27
N TYR A 791 -12.17 29.38 17.44
CA TYR A 791 -13.10 29.86 18.45
C TYR A 791 -12.39 30.66 19.53
N PHE A 792 -12.98 31.79 19.92
CA PHE A 792 -12.50 32.64 21.00
C PHE A 792 -13.67 33.34 21.70
N SER A 793 -13.49 33.75 22.96
CA SER A 793 -14.45 34.59 23.67
C SER A 793 -13.91 36.01 23.82
N LEU A 794 -14.81 36.99 23.81
CA LEU A 794 -14.49 38.41 23.99
C LEU A 794 -14.91 38.89 25.37
N THR A 795 -14.31 39.98 25.86
CA THR A 795 -14.69 40.60 27.14
C THR A 795 -15.77 41.67 27.02
N SER A 796 -16.16 42.03 25.80
CA SER A 796 -17.23 42.97 25.48
C SER A 796 -17.78 42.66 24.08
N GLU A 797 -18.81 43.40 23.67
CA GLU A 797 -19.42 43.28 22.33
C GLU A 797 -18.38 43.39 21.19
N PRO A 798 -18.56 42.64 20.08
CA PRO A 798 -17.59 42.52 18.99
C PRO A 798 -17.36 43.84 18.26
N ASP A 799 -18.35 44.73 18.20
CA ASP A 799 -18.25 46.07 17.58
C ASP A 799 -17.14 46.95 18.18
N ALA A 800 -16.64 46.62 19.37
CA ALA A 800 -15.54 47.32 20.02
C ALA A 800 -14.15 46.85 19.58
N TYR A 801 -14.06 45.88 18.67
CA TYR A 801 -12.83 45.22 18.27
C TYR A 801 -12.60 45.31 16.77
N GLU A 802 -11.34 45.20 16.37
CA GLU A 802 -10.93 44.95 14.99
C GLU A 802 -10.35 43.55 14.88
N PHE A 803 -10.75 42.80 13.85
CA PHE A 803 -10.28 41.45 13.61
C PHE A 803 -9.55 41.40 12.28
N THR A 804 -8.37 40.78 12.26
CA THR A 804 -7.64 40.52 11.03
C THR A 804 -7.14 39.10 10.96
N VAL A 805 -7.16 38.51 9.76
CA VAL A 805 -6.51 37.24 9.41
C VAL A 805 -5.39 37.55 8.43
N ASP A 806 -4.14 37.25 8.79
CA ASP A 806 -2.95 37.52 7.97
C ASP A 806 -2.87 38.98 7.47
N GLY A 807 -3.43 39.91 8.27
CA GLY A 807 -3.49 41.34 8.00
C GLY A 807 -4.73 41.83 7.24
N GLU A 808 -5.60 40.93 6.76
CA GLU A 808 -6.88 41.28 6.12
C GLU A 808 -8.01 41.36 7.13
N THR A 809 -8.81 42.43 7.07
CA THR A 809 -9.96 42.63 7.97
C THR A 809 -11.04 41.58 7.72
N VAL A 810 -11.54 40.98 8.80
CA VAL A 810 -12.62 39.99 8.78
C VAL A 810 -13.67 40.34 9.84
N GLU A 811 -14.86 39.77 9.70
CA GLU A 811 -15.90 39.82 10.72
C GLU A 811 -16.01 38.45 11.39
N PRO A 812 -16.08 38.38 12.73
CA PRO A 812 -16.33 37.13 13.42
C PRO A 812 -17.80 36.74 13.34
N GLU A 813 -18.08 35.44 13.32
CA GLU A 813 -19.42 34.90 13.45
C GLU A 813 -19.75 34.67 14.94
N ASP A 814 -20.96 35.03 15.36
CA ASP A 814 -21.46 34.72 16.70
C ASP A 814 -21.86 33.25 16.75
N CYS A 815 -21.11 32.48 17.53
CA CYS A 815 -21.28 31.05 17.72
C CYS A 815 -22.10 30.73 19.00
N GLY A 816 -22.64 31.75 19.69
CA GLY A 816 -23.48 31.63 20.87
C GLY A 816 -22.70 31.60 22.20
N SER A 817 -23.40 31.89 23.30
CA SER A 817 -22.85 31.84 24.68
C SER A 817 -21.58 32.70 24.90
N GLY A 818 -21.44 33.80 24.16
CA GLY A 818 -20.27 34.69 24.25
C GLY A 818 -19.00 34.14 23.57
N VAL A 819 -19.15 33.13 22.70
CA VAL A 819 -18.09 32.57 21.86
C VAL A 819 -18.29 33.04 20.43
N TYR A 820 -17.21 33.50 19.83
CA TYR A 820 -17.12 33.95 18.46
C TYR A 820 -16.17 33.05 17.69
N CYS A 821 -16.35 32.99 16.38
CA CYS A 821 -15.59 32.12 15.50
C CYS A 821 -15.16 32.85 14.22
N ILE A 822 -13.91 32.66 13.81
CA ILE A 822 -13.42 33.09 12.50
C ILE A 822 -13.15 31.84 11.67
N GLU A 823 -13.74 31.76 10.48
CA GLU A 823 -13.53 30.66 9.55
C GLU A 823 -12.43 30.98 8.53
N LEU A 824 -11.37 30.17 8.54
CA LEU A 824 -10.34 30.13 7.50
C LEU A 824 -10.83 29.21 6.38
N LYS A 825 -11.39 29.82 5.34
CA LYS A 825 -12.06 29.12 4.24
C LYS A 825 -11.07 28.58 3.21
N SER A 826 -11.40 27.42 2.64
CA SER A 826 -10.77 26.89 1.41
C SER A 826 -9.24 26.74 1.51
N ILE A 827 -8.75 26.14 2.60
CA ILE A 827 -7.31 25.94 2.82
C ILE A 827 -6.77 24.95 1.77
N SER A 828 -5.91 25.45 0.87
CA SER A 828 -5.30 24.63 -0.18
C SER A 828 -4.42 23.52 0.40
N ALA A 829 -4.32 22.39 -0.31
CA ALA A 829 -3.57 21.21 0.12
C ALA A 829 -2.13 21.53 0.57
N GLY A 830 -1.39 22.35 -0.19
CA GLY A 830 -0.02 22.78 0.16
C GLY A 830 0.06 23.91 1.19
N LYS A 831 -1.04 24.20 1.91
CA LYS A 831 -1.08 25.19 3.01
C LYS A 831 -1.69 24.63 4.29
N LEU A 832 -1.98 23.32 4.35
CA LEU A 832 -2.59 22.70 5.53
C LEU A 832 -1.70 22.81 6.78
N SER A 833 -0.38 22.81 6.58
CA SER A 833 0.65 22.98 7.61
C SER A 833 1.01 24.46 7.90
N THR A 834 0.51 25.40 7.08
CA THR A 834 0.80 26.83 7.20
C THR A 834 -0.14 27.48 8.20
N ALA A 835 0.41 28.08 9.26
CA ALA A 835 -0.39 28.81 10.24
C ALA A 835 -0.81 30.18 9.74
N SER A 836 -2.10 30.50 9.89
CA SER A 836 -2.62 31.86 9.74
C SER A 836 -2.56 32.60 11.08
N GLU A 837 -2.28 33.89 11.02
CA GLU A 837 -2.24 34.80 12.17
C GLU A 837 -3.57 35.55 12.29
N ILE A 838 -4.30 35.26 13.36
CA ILE A 838 -5.54 35.95 13.72
C ILE A 838 -5.19 36.97 14.81
N VAL A 839 -5.45 38.25 14.53
CA VAL A 839 -5.20 39.35 15.47
C VAL A 839 -6.53 40.00 15.83
N ILE A 840 -6.82 40.02 17.12
CA ILE A 840 -7.97 40.71 17.73
C ILE A 840 -7.42 41.96 18.41
N ARG A 841 -7.87 43.15 18.00
CA ARG A 841 -7.43 44.42 18.58
C ARG A 841 -8.58 45.13 19.26
N LYS A 842 -8.29 45.78 20.40
CA LYS A 842 -9.19 46.71 21.08
C LYS A 842 -8.39 47.94 21.50
N GLY A 843 -8.48 49.01 20.72
CA GLY A 843 -7.62 50.19 20.92
C GLY A 843 -6.13 49.82 20.75
N SER A 844 -5.32 49.99 21.79
CA SER A 844 -3.90 49.61 21.79
C SER A 844 -3.63 48.15 22.16
N ASP A 845 -4.61 47.45 22.73
CA ASP A 845 -4.44 46.07 23.20
C ASP A 845 -4.65 45.07 22.06
N THR A 846 -3.83 44.04 22.03
CA THR A 846 -3.85 43.01 20.97
C THR A 846 -3.84 41.61 21.57
N PHE A 847 -4.64 40.70 21.01
CA PHE A 847 -4.61 39.26 21.25
C PHE A 847 -4.37 38.53 19.94
N THR A 848 -3.34 37.71 19.90
CA THR A 848 -2.93 36.97 18.70
C THR A 848 -3.14 35.48 18.88
N ILE A 849 -3.67 34.82 17.84
CA ILE A 849 -3.78 33.37 17.73
C ILE A 849 -3.11 32.96 16.41
N LYS A 850 -2.18 32.01 16.46
CA LYS A 850 -1.62 31.35 15.28
C LYS A 850 -2.07 29.90 15.25
N ALA A 851 -2.73 29.52 14.17
CA ALA A 851 -3.24 28.17 13.98
C ALA A 851 -3.26 27.78 12.49
N SER A 852 -3.12 26.49 12.22
CA SER A 852 -3.21 25.84 10.91
C SER A 852 -4.22 24.71 10.95
N ALA A 853 -4.59 24.12 9.82
CA ALA A 853 -5.42 22.92 9.80
C ALA A 853 -4.78 21.77 10.61
N LEU A 854 -3.44 21.68 10.64
CA LEU A 854 -2.73 20.73 11.50
C LEU A 854 -2.77 21.07 12.99
N SER A 855 -3.06 22.31 13.37
CA SER A 855 -3.30 22.67 14.77
C SER A 855 -4.58 22.04 15.30
N TRP A 856 -5.60 21.86 14.44
CA TRP A 856 -6.79 21.09 14.81
C TRP A 856 -6.44 19.61 14.97
N ALA A 857 -5.66 19.04 14.05
CA ALA A 857 -5.23 17.65 14.14
C ALA A 857 -4.38 17.38 15.38
N GLU A 858 -3.47 18.30 15.72
CA GLU A 858 -2.68 18.27 16.96
C GLU A 858 -3.60 18.23 18.17
N ASN A 859 -4.58 19.14 18.23
CA ASN A 859 -5.51 19.22 19.35
C ASN A 859 -6.29 17.91 19.56
N VAL A 860 -6.77 17.30 18.48
CA VAL A 860 -7.49 16.02 18.50
C VAL A 860 -6.61 14.88 18.98
N ILE A 861 -5.40 14.74 18.40
CA ILE A 861 -4.48 13.63 18.69
C ILE A 861 -3.87 13.76 20.10
N SER A 862 -3.72 14.97 20.62
CA SER A 862 -3.27 15.22 22.00
C SER A 862 -4.37 14.97 23.05
N HIS A 863 -5.65 14.91 22.65
CA HIS A 863 -6.80 14.77 23.56
C HIS A 863 -7.77 13.65 23.13
N THR A 864 -7.25 12.48 22.75
CA THR A 864 -8.03 11.38 22.16
C THR A 864 -9.15 10.82 23.04
N LYS A 865 -9.03 10.90 24.38
CA LYS A 865 -9.99 10.27 25.32
C LYS A 865 -11.45 10.69 25.14
N ASN A 866 -11.69 11.89 24.60
CA ASN A 866 -13.03 12.44 24.38
C ASN A 866 -13.38 12.56 22.89
N GLN A 867 -12.60 11.93 22.00
CA GLN A 867 -12.74 12.04 20.55
C GLN A 867 -13.20 10.71 19.95
N LYS A 868 -14.05 10.77 18.92
CA LYS A 868 -14.41 9.58 18.15
C LYS A 868 -13.21 9.05 17.40
N GLN A 869 -13.14 7.73 17.21
CA GLN A 869 -12.08 7.12 16.41
C GLN A 869 -12.02 7.70 14.99
N THR A 870 -13.17 7.92 14.35
CA THR A 870 -13.22 8.55 13.01
C THR A 870 -12.68 9.98 12.99
N THR A 871 -12.78 10.72 14.10
CA THR A 871 -12.20 12.08 14.23
C THR A 871 -10.68 12.00 14.44
N ILE A 872 -10.21 11.04 15.24
CA ILE A 872 -8.78 10.77 15.45
C ILE A 872 -8.12 10.33 14.13
N ASP A 873 -8.76 9.42 13.41
CA ASP A 873 -8.28 8.93 12.12
C ASP A 873 -8.27 10.05 11.07
N MET A 874 -9.30 10.91 11.05
CA MET A 874 -9.31 12.08 10.18
C MET A 874 -8.17 13.05 10.52
N ALA A 875 -7.88 13.30 11.81
CA ALA A 875 -6.76 14.14 12.23
C ALA A 875 -5.41 13.57 11.77
N LYS A 876 -5.20 12.26 11.94
CA LYS A 876 -4.00 11.56 11.45
C LYS A 876 -3.91 11.62 9.92
N MET A 877 -5.02 11.40 9.22
CA MET A 877 -5.05 11.45 7.77
C MET A 877 -4.80 12.86 7.25
N LEU A 878 -5.33 13.90 7.89
CA LEU A 878 -5.06 15.30 7.55
C LEU A 878 -3.55 15.61 7.63
N TYR A 879 -2.88 15.12 8.68
CA TYR A 879 -1.42 15.21 8.80
C TYR A 879 -0.70 14.50 7.66
N ARG A 880 -1.02 13.23 7.38
CA ARG A 880 -0.37 12.49 6.31
C ARG A 880 -0.61 13.11 4.93
N TYR A 881 -1.82 13.57 4.68
CA TYR A 881 -2.18 14.27 3.45
C TYR A 881 -1.36 15.55 3.30
N SER A 882 -1.21 16.34 4.36
CA SER A 882 -0.37 17.54 4.33
C SER A 882 1.09 17.25 3.99
N GLN A 883 1.68 16.17 4.53
CA GLN A 883 3.07 15.80 4.22
C GLN A 883 3.26 15.49 2.73
N LYS A 884 2.31 14.78 2.12
CA LYS A 884 2.36 14.45 0.69
C LYS A 884 2.07 15.67 -0.19
N ALA A 885 1.18 16.57 0.25
CA ALA A 885 0.94 17.83 -0.43
C ALA A 885 2.17 18.74 -0.39
N ASP A 886 2.77 18.93 0.78
CA ASP A 886 3.99 19.72 0.95
C ASP A 886 5.14 19.16 0.10
N ALA A 887 5.31 17.83 0.05
CA ALA A 887 6.32 17.22 -0.81
C ALA A 887 6.08 17.46 -2.32
N TYR A 888 4.83 17.64 -2.75
CA TYR A 888 4.47 17.86 -4.15
C TYR A 888 4.57 19.33 -4.58
N PHE A 889 4.14 20.27 -3.72
CA PHE A 889 4.12 21.70 -4.03
C PHE A 889 5.47 22.42 -3.79
N VAL A 890 6.47 21.70 -3.27
CA VAL A 890 7.87 22.12 -3.10
C VAL A 890 8.74 21.49 -4.19
#